data_AF-A0A1E7FXG4-F1
#
_entry.id   AF-A0A1E7FXG4-F1
#
_cell.length_a   1.000
_cell.length_b   1.000
_cell.length_c   1.000
_cell.angle_alpha   90.00
_cell.angle_beta   90.00
_cell.angle_gamma   90.00
#
_symmetry.space_group_name_H-M   'P 1'
#
loop_
_entity.id
_entity.type
_entity.pdbx_description
1 polymer ?
#
loop_
_entity_poly.entity_id
_entity_poly.type
_entity_poly.pdbx_seq_one_letter_code
_entity_poly.pdbx_strand_id
1 'polypeptide(L)'
;MTSVTEEGESYGESIPLLPHDNKKDTDEVSNGNGNSTYCATTANSSKHDIEFNPASINNNCNAAEANRTNFIVPASSWIRLCLFFAASIFTGGIIPGQNIYIRLFCEEAGLFSYACGDRDSDGDINGVDDGGSCCPAQWLLLANTMNALSVCIYFFFLVAGLIFDSIGGQWAAVLGCFVNASGFLILAVLLFTLQQDYDSISPITETIIFCIAVILVDAGSICTNISFFSFLWHLPSHQALVLSLANCCLSVAALIPLVLRSILHRYWSVLSLPIVVGMYVGAIIVVAMPLCWVVVPSIDEYRSNAMNVLGVPIPHKSVRGIRGAIKNATAAVRIMQHHTHLHIYTMGACVFAWLSSFVYMVFADPLGQEVFLGNGNGNSTGIIIDNRDINGEKMATLYNQCSGALGLFVGPLIGVLVDRFPRPTDGIIDLGFIMIILLTVIAVFCGVANWTAQLFNVASAALCQIIVLLFINRYAIIFAPPNRIGSFSGILVAGLGAISFFPILVVSLVIAVGGSYVRPTVIACITGATIWVSYVVYVKRTNPLPDSPVFLPEDEREIAKTFAVGTLEDAAYVSGKTPQEFRRLSSSSNVLDQRTLLDAAFTYEAGERIMSVARRRSSTEISIRHGIASQDFGPLRTYELTVMDENEPPQYPIPVYLASGCARGQENFVIQRGKAATALETIEIAFNGHGGFGGSKEPLIDWMLSPIGPPDDPRRKAAVHSIFGPLLTCAESYGTILEVRVKGVTAASCLCYHPEGLENGAIMEVGSDRYYYSLTVSGAAPIYMNRDLCGPQTIQRFVGLMQDIQWDTKRKEYGPMWYIGCVGVHPNYQGRGYGKKLINIVAAWADRDCMDCYLECSEVNIPFYVKCGYKNIWRGDVTIEGSKVSNFVMVRKHQGQE
;
A
#
# COMPACT_ATOMS: atom_id res chain seq x y z
N MET A 1 8.28 -38.84 -43.19
CA MET A 1 7.39 -39.97 -43.49
C MET A 1 5.98 -39.42 -43.64
N THR A 2 5.48 -39.50 -44.88
CA THR A 2 4.07 -39.59 -45.34
C THR A 2 3.07 -40.04 -44.27
N SER A 3 1.78 -39.71 -44.24
CA SER A 3 0.77 -39.08 -45.12
C SER A 3 -0.58 -39.29 -44.39
N VAL A 4 -1.63 -38.50 -44.69
CA VAL A 4 -3.01 -38.96 -45.02
C VAL A 4 -4.00 -37.80 -44.86
N THR A 5 -4.76 -37.60 -45.93
CA THR A 5 -5.90 -36.72 -46.19
C THR A 5 -7.13 -37.59 -46.45
N GLU A 6 -8.34 -37.11 -46.12
CA GLU A 6 -9.68 -37.41 -46.73
C GLU A 6 -10.69 -36.49 -46.00
N GLU A 7 -11.41 -35.53 -46.60
CA GLU A 7 -12.56 -35.59 -47.55
C GLU A 7 -13.68 -36.56 -47.09
N GLY A 8 -14.99 -36.25 -47.04
CA GLY A 8 -15.80 -35.10 -47.44
C GLY A 8 -17.31 -35.32 -47.17
N GLU A 9 -18.16 -34.40 -47.68
CA GLU A 9 -19.63 -34.43 -47.89
C GLU A 9 -20.62 -34.24 -46.71
N SER A 10 -21.88 -33.80 -46.88
CA SER A 10 -22.61 -32.73 -47.61
C SER A 10 -24.13 -33.03 -47.48
N TYR A 11 -24.99 -32.00 -47.55
CA TYR A 11 -26.48 -31.98 -47.64
C TYR A 11 -27.29 -32.26 -46.34
N GLY A 12 -28.36 -31.53 -46.00
CA GLY A 12 -29.07 -30.43 -46.67
C GLY A 12 -30.21 -29.83 -45.81
N GLU A 13 -30.63 -28.64 -46.25
CA GLU A 13 -31.92 -27.92 -46.16
C GLU A 13 -33.13 -28.61 -45.46
N SER A 14 -34.10 -27.97 -44.78
CA SER A 14 -34.80 -26.71 -45.10
C SER A 14 -35.87 -26.40 -44.02
N ILE A 15 -35.86 -25.14 -43.51
CA ILE A 15 -36.93 -24.12 -43.31
C ILE A 15 -38.31 -24.46 -42.64
N PRO A 16 -39.18 -23.47 -42.27
CA PRO A 16 -39.68 -23.26 -40.90
C PRO A 16 -41.23 -23.25 -40.85
N LEU A 17 -41.85 -22.77 -39.75
CA LEU A 17 -43.08 -21.94 -39.75
C LEU A 17 -43.56 -21.63 -38.31
N LEU A 18 -43.71 -20.33 -38.02
CA LEU A 18 -44.67 -19.70 -37.09
C LEU A 18 -46.02 -19.50 -37.85
N PRO A 19 -47.12 -18.89 -37.32
CA PRO A 19 -47.49 -18.42 -35.96
C PRO A 19 -48.97 -18.75 -35.57
N HIS A 20 -49.43 -18.21 -34.41
CA HIS A 20 -50.74 -17.57 -34.11
C HIS A 20 -51.53 -18.05 -32.87
N ASP A 21 -51.78 -17.06 -31.99
CA ASP A 21 -53.01 -16.67 -31.26
C ASP A 21 -53.98 -17.73 -30.67
N ASN A 22 -54.30 -17.58 -29.37
CA ASN A 22 -55.57 -16.92 -28.97
C ASN A 22 -55.76 -16.76 -27.45
N LYS A 23 -56.42 -15.64 -27.12
CA LYS A 23 -57.06 -15.29 -25.83
C LYS A 23 -58.17 -16.27 -25.43
N LYS A 24 -58.45 -16.40 -24.11
CA LYS A 24 -59.76 -16.07 -23.51
C LYS A 24 -59.78 -16.15 -21.98
N ASP A 25 -60.48 -15.17 -21.41
CA ASP A 25 -60.93 -15.02 -20.02
C ASP A 25 -61.89 -16.13 -19.56
N THR A 26 -61.95 -16.38 -18.25
CA THR A 26 -63.20 -16.45 -17.46
C THR A 26 -62.91 -16.38 -15.96
N ASP A 27 -63.61 -15.45 -15.29
CA ASP A 27 -63.84 -15.39 -13.85
C ASP A 27 -64.72 -16.57 -13.36
N GLU A 28 -64.53 -17.03 -12.11
CA GLU A 28 -65.62 -17.10 -11.10
C GLU A 28 -65.15 -17.68 -9.73
N VAL A 29 -65.32 -16.83 -8.71
CA VAL A 29 -65.73 -17.01 -7.30
C VAL A 29 -66.06 -18.44 -6.79
N SER A 30 -65.49 -18.82 -5.64
CA SER A 30 -66.27 -19.35 -4.49
C SER A 30 -65.48 -19.44 -3.17
N ASN A 31 -66.22 -19.17 -2.09
CA ASN A 31 -65.84 -19.12 -0.68
C ASN A 31 -65.35 -20.44 -0.09
N GLY A 32 -64.53 -20.35 0.96
CA GLY A 32 -64.27 -21.46 1.88
C GLY A 32 -63.53 -21.04 3.15
N ASN A 33 -64.29 -20.74 4.22
CA ASN A 33 -63.81 -20.64 5.59
C ASN A 33 -63.20 -21.98 6.07
N GLY A 34 -62.13 -21.92 6.87
CA GLY A 34 -61.64 -23.09 7.59
C GLY A 34 -60.44 -22.82 8.49
N ASN A 35 -60.69 -22.63 9.78
CA ASN A 35 -59.71 -22.69 10.87
C ASN A 35 -58.91 -24.01 10.85
N SER A 36 -57.60 -23.97 11.08
CA SER A 36 -56.93 -24.86 12.05
C SER A 36 -55.47 -24.42 12.27
N THR A 37 -55.11 -23.96 13.47
CA THR A 37 -54.52 -24.74 14.58
C THR A 37 -53.08 -25.19 14.34
N TYR A 38 -52.21 -24.67 15.20
CA TYR A 38 -50.83 -25.06 15.47
C TYR A 38 -50.60 -26.59 15.44
N CYS A 39 -49.55 -27.01 14.73
CA CYS A 39 -48.91 -28.30 14.96
C CYS A 39 -47.42 -28.09 15.24
N ALA A 40 -47.04 -28.36 16.48
CA ALA A 40 -45.67 -28.64 16.87
C ALA A 40 -45.26 -29.98 16.26
N THR A 41 -44.11 -30.03 15.59
CA THR A 41 -43.49 -31.29 15.17
C THR A 41 -42.05 -31.31 15.64
N THR A 42 -41.81 -32.20 16.59
CA THR A 42 -40.52 -32.64 17.10
C THR A 42 -39.67 -33.23 15.97
N ALA A 43 -38.47 -32.69 15.80
CA ALA A 43 -37.45 -33.23 14.90
C ALA A 43 -36.85 -34.50 15.50
N ASN A 44 -36.98 -35.61 14.79
CA ASN A 44 -36.27 -36.86 15.07
C ASN A 44 -35.14 -36.99 14.05
N SER A 45 -33.89 -36.91 14.50
CA SER A 45 -32.71 -37.01 13.64
C SER A 45 -32.48 -38.46 13.22
N SER A 46 -32.54 -38.75 11.92
CA SER A 46 -31.94 -39.95 11.36
C SER A 46 -30.64 -39.57 10.65
N LYS A 47 -29.55 -40.21 11.07
CA LYS A 47 -28.24 -40.17 10.43
C LYS A 47 -28.37 -40.80 9.04
N HIS A 48 -28.08 -40.02 7.99
CA HIS A 48 -27.69 -40.57 6.70
C HIS A 48 -26.20 -40.29 6.51
N ASP A 49 -25.41 -41.37 6.55
CA ASP A 49 -24.02 -41.37 6.11
C ASP A 49 -24.00 -41.19 4.58
N ILE A 50 -23.43 -40.08 4.11
CA ILE A 50 -23.18 -39.81 2.70
C ILE A 50 -21.71 -40.14 2.44
N GLU A 51 -21.46 -41.23 1.72
CA GLU A 51 -20.15 -41.55 1.14
C GLU A 51 -19.77 -40.47 0.11
N PHE A 52 -18.70 -39.74 0.41
CA PHE A 52 -18.10 -38.75 -0.48
C PHE A 52 -17.30 -39.44 -1.59
N ASN A 53 -17.68 -39.25 -2.85
CA ASN A 53 -16.95 -39.71 -4.02
C ASN A 53 -15.92 -38.64 -4.47
N PRO A 54 -14.60 -38.86 -4.37
CA PRO A 54 -13.58 -37.85 -4.69
C PRO A 54 -13.41 -37.56 -6.19
N ALA A 55 -14.06 -38.32 -7.08
CA ALA A 55 -13.80 -38.25 -8.51
C ALA A 55 -14.48 -37.07 -9.26
N SER A 56 -15.47 -36.40 -8.67
CA SER A 56 -16.21 -35.31 -9.35
C SER A 56 -15.61 -33.90 -9.15
N ILE A 57 -14.58 -33.75 -8.31
CA ILE A 57 -13.98 -32.44 -8.01
C ILE A 57 -12.99 -32.01 -9.10
N ASN A 58 -12.32 -32.96 -9.78
CA ASN A 58 -11.29 -32.63 -10.77
C ASN A 58 -11.84 -32.05 -12.10
N ASN A 59 -13.10 -32.31 -12.47
CA ASN A 59 -13.64 -31.82 -13.74
C ASN A 59 -14.15 -30.36 -13.66
N ASN A 60 -14.41 -29.82 -12.47
CA ASN A 60 -14.84 -28.42 -12.31
C ASN A 60 -13.68 -27.42 -12.20
N CYS A 61 -12.45 -27.87 -11.90
CA CYS A 61 -11.28 -26.98 -11.90
C CYS A 61 -10.90 -26.49 -13.31
N ASN A 62 -11.07 -27.31 -14.34
CA ASN A 62 -10.69 -26.94 -15.72
C ASN A 62 -11.70 -25.96 -16.36
N ALA A 63 -12.95 -25.91 -15.90
CA ALA A 63 -13.95 -24.96 -16.40
C ALA A 63 -13.80 -23.55 -15.79
N ALA A 64 -13.24 -23.45 -14.57
CA ALA A 64 -12.97 -22.16 -13.92
C ALA A 64 -11.80 -21.40 -14.59
N GLU A 65 -10.87 -22.09 -15.25
CA GLU A 65 -9.76 -21.46 -15.98
C GLU A 65 -10.19 -20.77 -17.28
N ALA A 66 -11.30 -21.19 -17.89
CA ALA A 66 -11.82 -20.59 -19.13
C ALA A 66 -12.60 -19.28 -18.91
N ASN A 67 -13.00 -18.97 -17.68
CA ASN A 67 -13.69 -17.73 -17.30
C ASN A 67 -12.73 -16.68 -16.72
N ARG A 68 -11.49 -16.60 -17.23
CA ARG A 68 -10.63 -15.40 -17.07
C ARG A 68 -11.30 -14.23 -17.79
N THR A 69 -12.25 -13.59 -17.11
CA THR A 69 -12.77 -12.29 -17.53
C THR A 69 -11.57 -11.34 -17.62
N ASN A 70 -11.15 -11.02 -18.84
CA ASN A 70 -10.09 -10.06 -19.12
C ASN A 70 -10.45 -8.76 -18.39
N PHE A 71 -9.75 -8.46 -17.30
CA PHE A 71 -9.84 -7.15 -16.67
C PHE A 71 -9.28 -6.18 -17.71
N ILE A 72 -10.16 -5.52 -18.46
CA ILE A 72 -9.76 -4.57 -19.50
C ILE A 72 -9.17 -3.39 -18.75
N VAL A 73 -7.85 -3.33 -18.71
CA VAL A 73 -7.13 -2.18 -18.18
C VAL A 73 -7.57 -0.96 -18.97
N PRO A 74 -8.04 0.11 -18.33
CA PRO A 74 -8.43 1.31 -19.04
C PRO A 74 -7.20 1.87 -19.77
N ALA A 75 -7.36 2.17 -21.07
CA ALA A 75 -6.28 2.69 -21.92
C ALA A 75 -5.57 3.92 -21.32
N SER A 76 -6.26 4.66 -20.43
CA SER A 76 -5.71 5.77 -19.67
C SER A 76 -4.51 5.39 -18.78
N SER A 77 -4.47 4.19 -18.20
CA SER A 77 -3.35 3.79 -17.31
C SER A 77 -2.05 3.58 -18.09
N TRP A 78 -2.13 2.98 -19.28
CA TRP A 78 -0.98 2.80 -20.17
C TRP A 78 -0.43 4.14 -20.68
N ILE A 79 -1.33 5.04 -21.10
CA ILE A 79 -0.94 6.38 -21.56
C ILE A 79 -0.24 7.15 -20.42
N ARG A 80 -0.80 7.12 -19.21
CA ARG A 80 -0.21 7.76 -18.03
C ARG A 80 1.17 7.20 -17.71
N LEU A 81 1.36 5.87 -17.76
CA LEU A 81 2.65 5.23 -17.54
C LEU A 81 3.69 5.65 -18.59
N CYS A 82 3.34 5.67 -19.88
CA CYS A 82 4.25 6.08 -20.95
C CYS A 82 4.64 7.57 -20.83
N LEU A 83 3.67 8.45 -20.52
CA LEU A 83 3.94 9.86 -20.28
C LEU A 83 4.82 10.06 -19.03
N PHE A 84 4.58 9.30 -17.96
CA PHE A 84 5.39 9.35 -16.77
C PHE A 84 6.82 8.86 -17.02
N PHE A 85 6.99 7.81 -17.84
CA PHE A 85 8.30 7.35 -18.28
C PHE A 85 9.07 8.43 -19.04
N ALA A 86 8.41 9.13 -19.96
CA ALA A 86 9.00 10.26 -20.67
C ALA A 86 9.38 11.41 -19.71
N ALA A 87 8.50 11.76 -18.76
CA ALA A 87 8.79 12.78 -17.73
C ALA A 87 10.00 12.39 -16.87
N SER A 88 10.07 11.12 -16.46
CA SER A 88 11.12 10.60 -15.57
C SER A 88 12.50 10.61 -16.22
N ILE A 89 12.59 10.47 -17.54
CA ILE A 89 13.85 10.63 -18.29
C ILE A 89 14.39 12.05 -18.08
N PHE A 90 13.56 13.08 -18.11
CA PHE A 90 14.01 14.47 -17.86
C PHE A 90 14.44 14.73 -16.41
N THR A 91 14.03 13.89 -15.46
CA THR A 91 14.49 13.96 -14.06
C THR A 91 15.64 13.01 -13.80
N GLY A 92 16.36 12.64 -14.85
CA GLY A 92 17.56 11.81 -14.78
C GLY A 92 18.59 12.38 -13.82
N GLY A 93 19.17 11.50 -13.00
CA GLY A 93 20.32 11.80 -12.17
C GLY A 93 21.60 12.03 -12.99
N ILE A 94 22.68 12.47 -12.34
CA ILE A 94 24.01 12.60 -12.96
C ILE A 94 24.72 11.25 -12.98
N ILE A 95 24.56 10.43 -11.94
CA ILE A 95 25.28 9.15 -11.79
C ILE A 95 25.12 8.22 -13.00
N PRO A 96 23.92 7.99 -13.54
CA PRO A 96 23.77 7.06 -14.67
C PRO A 96 24.63 7.41 -15.89
N GLY A 97 24.95 8.71 -16.07
CA GLY A 97 25.80 9.21 -17.15
C GLY A 97 27.14 9.79 -16.69
N GLN A 98 27.61 9.44 -15.47
CA GLN A 98 28.72 10.12 -14.80
C GLN A 98 29.98 10.28 -15.67
N ASN A 99 30.35 9.28 -16.46
CA ASN A 99 31.59 9.34 -17.26
C ASN A 99 31.58 10.48 -18.28
N ILE A 100 30.40 10.79 -18.85
CA ILE A 100 30.26 11.88 -19.82
C ILE A 100 30.16 13.21 -19.07
N TYR A 101 29.43 13.25 -17.95
CA TYR A 101 29.34 14.44 -17.12
C TYR A 101 30.71 14.87 -16.56
N ILE A 102 31.55 13.93 -16.14
CA ILE A 102 32.92 14.20 -15.66
C ILE A 102 33.71 14.96 -16.73
N ARG A 103 33.69 14.47 -17.98
CA ARG A 103 34.35 15.16 -19.10
C ARG A 103 33.72 16.51 -19.39
N LEU A 104 32.39 16.57 -19.45
CA LEU A 104 31.66 17.81 -19.71
C LEU A 104 31.97 18.88 -18.66
N PHE A 105 32.01 18.55 -17.37
CA PHE A 105 32.33 19.51 -16.31
C PHE A 105 33.81 19.89 -16.29
N CYS A 106 34.69 18.96 -16.63
CA CYS A 106 36.13 19.20 -16.64
C CYS A 106 36.55 20.06 -17.84
N GLU A 107 36.18 19.66 -19.07
CA GLU A 107 36.55 20.31 -20.33
C GLU A 107 35.89 21.69 -20.49
N GLU A 108 34.60 21.82 -20.16
CA GLU A 108 33.83 23.04 -20.47
C GLU A 108 33.81 24.09 -19.36
N ALA A 109 33.95 23.65 -18.10
CA ALA A 109 33.76 24.51 -16.94
C ALA A 109 34.97 24.59 -16.02
N GLY A 110 36.03 23.81 -16.27
CA GLY A 110 37.23 23.83 -15.44
C GLY A 110 37.00 23.35 -13.99
N LEU A 111 35.96 22.53 -13.75
CA LEU A 111 35.64 22.06 -12.41
C LEU A 111 36.80 21.25 -11.80
N PHE A 112 37.29 21.66 -10.64
CA PHE A 112 38.47 21.15 -9.92
C PHE A 112 39.83 21.42 -10.59
N SER A 113 39.98 22.47 -11.40
CA SER A 113 41.27 22.76 -12.04
C SER A 113 42.43 23.02 -11.06
N TYR A 114 42.15 23.31 -9.78
CA TYR A 114 43.18 23.39 -8.73
C TYR A 114 43.94 22.08 -8.51
N ALA A 115 43.40 20.94 -8.96
CA ALA A 115 44.07 19.65 -8.89
C ALA A 115 45.26 19.52 -9.88
N CYS A 116 45.35 20.41 -10.87
CA CYS A 116 46.38 20.36 -11.91
C CYS A 116 47.75 20.93 -11.49
N GLY A 117 47.91 21.42 -10.25
CA GLY A 117 49.14 22.03 -9.73
C GLY A 117 49.20 23.54 -9.97
N ASP A 118 50.06 24.23 -9.22
CA ASP A 118 50.27 25.68 -9.37
C ASP A 118 50.79 25.98 -10.79
N ARG A 119 50.21 27.00 -11.43
CA ARG A 119 50.78 27.56 -12.67
C ARG A 119 52.19 28.06 -12.34
N ASP A 120 53.17 27.72 -13.16
CA ASP A 120 54.51 28.28 -12.99
C ASP A 120 54.44 29.82 -13.07
N SER A 121 55.41 30.51 -12.46
CA SER A 121 55.43 31.96 -12.32
C SER A 121 55.38 32.74 -13.65
N ASP A 122 55.60 32.07 -14.78
CA ASP A 122 55.48 32.63 -16.13
C ASP A 122 54.04 32.57 -16.69
N GLY A 123 53.07 32.05 -15.93
CA GLY A 123 51.68 31.90 -16.36
C GLY A 123 51.44 30.71 -17.28
N ASP A 124 52.50 30.14 -17.86
CA ASP A 124 52.47 28.92 -18.65
C ASP A 124 52.43 27.70 -17.73
N ILE A 125 51.40 26.87 -17.89
CA ILE A 125 51.42 25.52 -17.35
C ILE A 125 52.35 24.72 -18.26
N ASN A 126 53.56 24.39 -17.79
CA ASN A 126 54.53 23.61 -18.54
C ASN A 126 53.89 22.33 -19.13
N GLY A 127 53.58 22.36 -20.43
CA GLY A 127 53.07 21.21 -21.19
C GLY A 127 51.56 21.11 -21.40
N VAL A 128 50.77 22.15 -21.09
CA VAL A 128 49.35 22.21 -21.48
C VAL A 128 49.19 23.25 -22.57
N ASP A 129 49.02 22.80 -23.82
CA ASP A 129 48.62 23.69 -24.93
C ASP A 129 47.35 24.46 -24.52
N ASP A 130 47.23 25.73 -24.90
CA ASP A 130 46.23 26.75 -24.52
C ASP A 130 44.71 26.38 -24.68
N GLY A 131 44.38 25.12 -24.95
CA GLY A 131 43.03 24.64 -25.20
C GLY A 131 42.51 23.65 -24.16
N GLY A 132 41.98 24.13 -23.03
CA GLY A 132 40.84 23.53 -22.31
C GLY A 132 40.86 22.05 -21.92
N SER A 133 41.99 21.34 -21.97
CA SER A 133 42.04 19.91 -21.74
C SER A 133 42.05 19.58 -20.24
N CYS A 134 41.15 18.70 -19.82
CA CYS A 134 41.09 18.15 -18.47
C CYS A 134 42.42 17.47 -18.08
N CYS A 135 43.10 17.93 -17.01
CA CYS A 135 44.32 17.24 -16.59
C CYS A 135 43.98 15.91 -15.88
N PRO A 136 44.87 14.90 -15.92
CA PRO A 136 44.58 13.58 -15.32
C PRO A 136 44.24 13.62 -13.82
N ALA A 137 44.86 14.53 -13.06
CA ALA A 137 44.60 14.68 -11.62
C ALA A 137 43.19 15.23 -11.34
N GLN A 138 42.75 16.21 -12.14
CA GLN A 138 41.40 16.79 -12.08
C GLN A 138 40.34 15.75 -12.42
N TRP A 139 40.54 15.00 -13.51
CA TRP A 139 39.66 13.89 -13.89
C TRP A 139 39.53 12.86 -12.77
N LEU A 140 40.66 12.42 -12.20
CA LEU A 140 40.69 11.41 -11.16
C LEU A 140 39.98 11.89 -9.88
N LEU A 141 40.19 13.15 -9.48
CA LEU A 141 39.53 13.75 -8.32
C LEU A 141 38.01 13.81 -8.53
N LEU A 142 37.56 14.24 -9.72
CA LEU A 142 36.15 14.34 -10.06
C LEU A 142 35.48 12.96 -10.10
N ALA A 143 36.13 11.97 -10.72
CA ALA A 143 35.67 10.58 -10.75
C ALA A 143 35.55 9.98 -9.34
N ASN A 144 36.58 10.15 -8.49
CA ASN A 144 36.55 9.65 -7.11
C ASN A 144 35.45 10.33 -6.28
N THR A 145 35.22 11.63 -6.50
CA THR A 145 34.15 12.37 -5.83
C THR A 145 32.78 11.82 -6.23
N MET A 146 32.51 11.66 -7.53
CA MET A 146 31.28 11.05 -8.05
C MET A 146 31.05 9.65 -7.50
N ASN A 147 32.10 8.82 -7.44
CA ASN A 147 32.01 7.47 -6.89
C ASN A 147 31.63 7.47 -5.41
N ALA A 148 32.25 8.33 -4.61
CA ALA A 148 31.91 8.47 -3.19
C ALA A 148 30.44 8.91 -3.01
N LEU A 149 29.99 9.86 -3.83
CA LEU A 149 28.61 10.33 -3.80
C LEU A 149 27.61 9.23 -4.20
N SER A 150 27.96 8.37 -5.16
CA SER A 150 27.09 7.26 -5.58
C SER A 150 26.74 6.32 -4.44
N VAL A 151 27.65 6.10 -3.50
CA VAL A 151 27.41 5.29 -2.30
C VAL A 151 26.44 6.00 -1.35
N CYS A 152 26.65 7.29 -1.10
CA CYS A 152 25.77 8.12 -0.26
C CYS A 152 24.34 8.15 -0.79
N ILE A 153 24.18 8.13 -2.11
CA ILE A 153 22.90 8.23 -2.79
C ILE A 153 22.02 6.98 -2.58
N TYR A 154 22.58 5.80 -2.31
CA TYR A 154 21.77 4.63 -1.95
C TYR A 154 20.96 4.82 -0.66
N PHE A 155 21.46 5.61 0.30
CA PHE A 155 20.70 5.92 1.52
C PHE A 155 19.46 6.78 1.22
N PHE A 156 19.43 7.50 0.09
CA PHE A 156 18.25 8.26 -0.31
C PHE A 156 17.12 7.37 -0.84
N PHE A 157 17.37 6.11 -1.22
CA PHE A 157 16.28 5.18 -1.52
C PHE A 157 15.41 4.91 -0.28
N LEU A 158 16.00 4.88 0.92
CA LEU A 158 15.24 4.79 2.17
C LEU A 158 14.33 6.02 2.35
N VAL A 159 14.87 7.21 2.14
CA VAL A 159 14.12 8.46 2.27
C VAL A 159 13.00 8.53 1.24
N ALA A 160 13.30 8.25 -0.03
CA ALA A 160 12.32 8.21 -1.12
C ALA A 160 11.22 7.18 -0.85
N GLY A 161 11.57 5.99 -0.33
CA GLY A 161 10.62 4.95 0.03
C GLY A 161 9.66 5.37 1.14
N LEU A 162 10.18 6.07 2.16
CA LEU A 162 9.37 6.63 3.24
C LEU A 162 8.46 7.76 2.75
N ILE A 163 8.94 8.60 1.82
CA ILE A 163 8.12 9.63 1.17
C ILE A 163 6.99 8.96 0.38
N PHE A 164 7.30 7.95 -0.43
CA PHE A 164 6.29 7.22 -1.21
C PHE A 164 5.18 6.65 -0.32
N ASP A 165 5.52 5.92 0.75
CA ASP A 165 4.51 5.31 1.63
C ASP A 165 3.70 6.33 2.44
N SER A 166 4.25 7.54 2.67
CA SER A 166 3.62 8.55 3.52
C SER A 166 2.71 9.51 2.75
N ILE A 167 3.15 10.01 1.60
CA ILE A 167 2.43 11.03 0.81
C ILE A 167 2.02 10.55 -0.60
N GLY A 168 2.47 9.36 -1.01
CA GLY A 168 2.13 8.74 -2.30
C GLY A 168 3.08 9.09 -3.44
N GLY A 169 2.94 8.37 -4.56
CA GLY A 169 3.78 8.54 -5.74
C GLY A 169 3.64 9.92 -6.40
N GLN A 170 2.44 10.48 -6.49
CA GLN A 170 2.23 11.78 -7.15
C GLN A 170 3.05 12.90 -6.50
N TRP A 171 2.99 13.02 -5.18
CA TRP A 171 3.76 14.01 -4.44
C TRP A 171 5.25 13.68 -4.40
N ALA A 172 5.61 12.40 -4.28
CA ALA A 172 7.00 11.96 -4.35
C ALA A 172 7.67 12.35 -5.68
N ALA A 173 6.96 12.21 -6.81
CA ALA A 173 7.44 12.60 -8.13
C ALA A 173 7.62 14.12 -8.26
N VAL A 174 6.65 14.91 -7.81
CA VAL A 174 6.71 16.37 -7.89
C VAL A 174 7.82 16.93 -7.00
N LEU A 175 7.94 16.41 -5.77
CA LEU A 175 9.04 16.73 -4.87
C LEU A 175 10.39 16.30 -5.49
N GLY A 176 10.44 15.12 -6.12
CA GLY A 176 11.60 14.64 -6.87
C GLY A 176 12.03 15.60 -7.97
N CYS A 177 11.10 16.04 -8.83
CA CYS A 177 11.36 17.06 -9.86
C CYS A 177 11.90 18.36 -9.25
N PHE A 178 11.31 18.83 -8.15
CA PHE A 178 11.74 20.08 -7.49
C PHE A 178 13.14 19.98 -6.91
N VAL A 179 13.44 18.90 -6.19
CA VAL A 179 14.77 18.64 -5.59
C VAL A 179 15.82 18.45 -6.68
N ASN A 180 15.47 17.72 -7.76
CA ASN A 180 16.34 17.52 -8.92
C ASN A 180 16.66 18.84 -9.64
N ALA A 181 15.63 19.64 -9.95
CA ALA A 181 15.80 20.96 -10.56
C ALA A 181 16.62 21.92 -9.68
N SER A 182 16.43 21.88 -8.37
CA SER A 182 17.21 22.68 -7.42
C SER A 182 18.69 22.28 -7.42
N GLY A 183 19.00 20.98 -7.47
CA GLY A 183 20.36 20.48 -7.60
C GLY A 183 21.03 20.95 -8.91
N PHE A 184 20.35 20.82 -10.04
CA PHE A 184 20.86 21.31 -11.33
C PHE A 184 20.99 22.83 -11.39
N LEU A 185 20.13 23.59 -10.70
CA LEU A 185 20.24 25.04 -10.61
C LEU A 185 21.49 25.45 -9.80
N ILE A 186 21.73 24.81 -8.65
CA ILE A 186 22.95 25.03 -7.86
C ILE A 186 24.18 24.70 -8.71
N LEU A 187 24.14 23.59 -9.45
CA LEU A 187 25.21 23.21 -10.36
C LEU A 187 25.43 24.25 -11.48
N ALA A 188 24.36 24.73 -12.12
CA ALA A 188 24.45 25.76 -13.16
C ALA A 188 25.08 27.06 -12.61
N VAL A 189 24.70 27.48 -11.40
CA VAL A 189 25.30 28.65 -10.73
C VAL A 189 26.77 28.42 -10.45
N LEU A 190 27.15 27.25 -9.93
CA LEU A 190 28.55 26.90 -9.69
C LEU A 190 29.38 26.98 -10.97
N LEU A 191 28.91 26.33 -12.04
CA LEU A 191 29.60 26.33 -13.34
C LEU A 191 29.67 27.75 -13.94
N PHE A 192 28.64 28.58 -13.73
CA PHE A 192 28.66 29.99 -14.17
C PHE A 192 29.71 30.80 -13.41
N THR A 193 29.81 30.63 -12.09
CA THR A 193 30.82 31.34 -11.29
C THR A 193 32.24 30.95 -11.67
N LEU A 194 32.50 29.66 -11.90
CA LEU A 194 33.81 29.16 -12.35
C LEU A 194 34.20 29.73 -13.72
N GLN A 195 33.24 29.95 -14.62
CA GLN A 195 33.49 30.55 -15.93
C GLN A 195 33.73 32.07 -15.90
N GLN A 196 33.19 32.80 -14.91
CA GLN A 196 33.31 34.26 -14.83
C GLN A 196 34.50 34.71 -14.00
N ASP A 197 34.72 34.08 -12.84
CA ASP A 197 35.73 34.51 -11.87
C ASP A 197 36.24 33.31 -11.08
N TYR A 198 37.16 32.55 -11.68
CA TYR A 198 37.71 31.32 -11.11
C TYR A 198 38.36 31.53 -9.73
N ASP A 199 39.04 32.66 -9.53
CA ASP A 199 39.78 32.96 -8.29
C ASP A 199 38.85 33.32 -7.11
N SER A 200 37.55 33.51 -7.36
CA SER A 200 36.57 33.92 -6.34
C SER A 200 36.11 32.79 -5.41
N ILE A 201 36.22 31.52 -5.82
CA ILE A 201 35.74 30.36 -5.05
C ILE A 201 36.92 29.56 -4.49
N SER A 202 36.92 29.31 -3.18
CA SER A 202 37.92 28.42 -2.59
C SER A 202 37.67 26.95 -2.99
N PRO A 203 38.73 26.13 -3.18
CA PRO A 203 38.60 24.71 -3.59
C PRO A 203 37.65 23.88 -2.72
N ILE A 204 37.64 24.15 -1.40
CA ILE A 204 36.75 23.48 -0.44
C ILE A 204 35.29 23.86 -0.71
N THR A 205 35.03 25.14 -0.97
CA THR A 205 33.67 25.63 -1.26
C THR A 205 33.14 25.05 -2.56
N GLU A 206 33.98 25.03 -3.61
CA GLU A 206 33.66 24.39 -4.89
C GLU A 206 33.26 22.92 -4.69
N THR A 207 34.08 22.15 -3.99
CA THR A 207 33.84 20.72 -3.71
C THR A 207 32.54 20.50 -2.94
N ILE A 208 32.28 21.30 -1.90
CA ILE A 208 31.07 21.16 -1.07
C ILE A 208 29.82 21.51 -1.88
N ILE A 209 29.82 22.61 -2.63
CA ILE A 209 28.67 23.01 -3.46
C ILE A 209 28.41 21.94 -4.52
N PHE A 210 29.45 21.43 -5.16
CA PHE A 210 29.33 20.35 -6.14
C PHE A 210 28.72 19.08 -5.52
N CYS A 211 29.21 18.64 -4.37
CA CYS A 211 28.68 17.47 -3.68
C CYS A 211 27.21 17.64 -3.31
N ILE A 212 26.83 18.80 -2.77
CA ILE A 212 25.43 19.12 -2.43
C ILE A 212 24.57 19.08 -3.69
N ALA A 213 25.02 19.70 -4.78
CA ALA A 213 24.28 19.75 -6.03
C ALA A 213 24.01 18.34 -6.59
N VAL A 214 25.04 17.49 -6.66
CA VAL A 214 24.94 16.11 -7.16
C VAL A 214 24.03 15.26 -6.27
N ILE A 215 24.18 15.35 -4.94
CA ILE A 215 23.28 14.65 -4.00
C ILE A 215 21.83 15.06 -4.22
N LEU A 216 21.55 16.35 -4.38
CA LEU A 216 20.18 16.83 -4.64
C LEU A 216 19.65 16.35 -6.00
N VAL A 217 20.47 16.42 -7.05
CA VAL A 217 20.10 15.91 -8.38
C VAL A 217 19.67 14.44 -8.30
N ASP A 218 20.53 13.58 -7.75
CA ASP A 218 20.25 12.14 -7.73
C ASP A 218 19.18 11.76 -6.70
N ALA A 219 19.12 12.42 -5.55
CA ALA A 219 18.04 12.22 -4.57
C ALA A 219 16.68 12.56 -5.20
N GLY A 220 16.60 13.67 -5.94
CA GLY A 220 15.40 14.04 -6.68
C GLY A 220 15.03 13.01 -7.75
N SER A 221 16.03 12.49 -8.49
CA SER A 221 15.83 11.43 -9.49
C SER A 221 15.26 10.15 -8.88
N ILE A 222 15.78 9.72 -7.73
CA ILE A 222 15.31 8.53 -6.99
C ILE A 222 13.87 8.74 -6.50
N CYS A 223 13.53 9.93 -5.99
CA CYS A 223 12.16 10.25 -5.57
C CYS A 223 11.17 10.19 -6.74
N THR A 224 11.57 10.67 -7.92
CA THR A 224 10.75 10.49 -9.14
C THR A 224 10.66 9.02 -9.52
N ASN A 225 11.76 8.29 -9.50
CA ASN A 225 11.79 6.88 -9.88
C ASN A 225 10.88 5.99 -8.98
N ILE A 226 10.95 6.13 -7.66
CA ILE A 226 10.12 5.29 -6.77
C ILE A 226 8.61 5.51 -6.99
N SER A 227 8.23 6.63 -7.61
CA SER A 227 6.84 6.94 -7.92
C SER A 227 6.25 6.02 -8.99
N PHE A 228 7.05 5.25 -9.74
CA PHE A 228 6.56 4.16 -10.60
C PHE A 228 5.76 3.12 -9.80
N PHE A 229 6.05 2.95 -8.51
CA PHE A 229 5.33 2.00 -7.67
C PHE A 229 3.83 2.31 -7.59
N SER A 230 3.43 3.57 -7.82
CA SER A 230 2.03 3.98 -7.88
C SER A 230 1.23 3.29 -9.00
N PHE A 231 1.88 2.75 -10.03
CA PHE A 231 1.22 2.05 -11.14
C PHE A 231 1.12 0.52 -10.94
N LEU A 232 1.75 -0.06 -9.91
CA LEU A 232 1.83 -1.51 -9.72
C LEU A 232 0.46 -2.21 -9.64
N TRP A 233 -0.54 -1.54 -9.06
CA TRP A 233 -1.92 -2.08 -8.95
C TRP A 233 -2.87 -1.50 -9.99
N HIS A 234 -2.43 -0.53 -10.80
CA HIS A 234 -3.14 -0.14 -12.02
C HIS A 234 -2.94 -1.14 -13.15
N LEU A 235 -1.80 -1.85 -13.10
CA LEU A 235 -1.36 -2.83 -14.08
C LEU A 235 -0.96 -4.13 -13.36
N PRO A 236 -1.90 -4.82 -12.69
CA PRO A 236 -1.58 -5.95 -11.81
C PRO A 236 -0.93 -7.14 -12.53
N SER A 237 -1.20 -7.31 -13.83
CA SER A 237 -0.58 -8.32 -14.68
C SER A 237 0.74 -7.88 -15.33
N HIS A 238 1.18 -6.64 -15.10
CA HIS A 238 2.38 -6.07 -15.72
C HIS A 238 3.28 -5.37 -14.69
N GLN A 239 3.37 -5.92 -13.48
CA GLN A 239 4.11 -5.32 -12.38
C GLN A 239 5.62 -5.29 -12.64
N ALA A 240 6.20 -6.38 -13.17
CA ALA A 240 7.62 -6.42 -13.49
C ALA A 240 7.96 -5.46 -14.64
N LEU A 241 7.07 -5.25 -15.62
CA LEU A 241 7.21 -4.20 -16.62
C LEU A 241 7.26 -2.80 -15.99
N VAL A 242 6.33 -2.47 -15.09
CA VAL A 242 6.33 -1.18 -14.39
C VAL A 242 7.64 -0.96 -13.63
N LEU A 243 8.10 -1.98 -12.88
CA LEU A 243 9.38 -1.93 -12.18
C LEU A 243 10.58 -1.83 -13.13
N SER A 244 10.52 -2.50 -14.27
CA SER A 244 11.57 -2.43 -15.26
C SER A 244 11.65 -1.04 -15.85
N LEU A 245 10.52 -0.42 -16.21
CA LEU A 245 10.48 0.95 -16.73
C LEU A 245 11.07 1.96 -15.75
N ALA A 246 10.85 1.74 -14.45
CA ALA A 246 11.46 2.51 -13.37
C ALA A 246 13.00 2.46 -13.42
N ASN A 247 13.59 1.30 -13.68
CA ASN A 247 15.04 1.18 -13.83
C ASN A 247 15.55 1.69 -15.19
N CYS A 248 14.75 1.48 -16.22
CA CYS A 248 15.06 1.86 -17.59
C CYS A 248 15.12 3.37 -17.75
N CYS A 249 14.30 4.15 -17.04
CA CYS A 249 14.33 5.60 -17.15
C CYS A 249 15.68 6.17 -16.70
N LEU A 250 16.30 5.62 -15.64
CA LEU A 250 17.67 5.98 -15.21
C LEU A 250 18.71 5.63 -16.28
N SER A 251 18.55 4.47 -16.93
CA SER A 251 19.47 4.01 -17.97
C SER A 251 19.37 4.88 -19.22
N VAL A 252 18.15 5.25 -19.63
CA VAL A 252 17.91 6.16 -20.77
C VAL A 252 18.38 7.57 -20.44
N ALA A 253 18.23 8.02 -19.19
CA ALA A 253 18.73 9.30 -18.73
C ALA A 253 20.27 9.45 -18.86
N ALA A 254 21.02 8.34 -18.88
CA ALA A 254 22.46 8.37 -19.16
C ALA A 254 22.80 8.95 -20.55
N LEU A 255 21.83 9.04 -21.46
CA LEU A 255 21.99 9.66 -22.79
C LEU A 255 21.84 11.19 -22.76
N ILE A 256 21.27 11.77 -21.70
CA ILE A 256 21.09 13.23 -21.56
C ILE A 256 22.41 13.98 -21.71
N PRO A 257 23.51 13.63 -21.02
CA PRO A 257 24.77 14.37 -21.19
C PRO A 257 25.31 14.31 -22.63
N LEU A 258 25.03 13.25 -23.41
CA LEU A 258 25.37 13.21 -24.84
C LEU A 258 24.55 14.24 -25.64
N VAL A 259 23.27 14.38 -25.32
CA VAL A 259 22.39 15.39 -25.93
C VAL A 259 22.87 16.79 -25.56
N LEU A 260 23.21 17.04 -24.30
CA LEU A 260 23.75 18.33 -23.85
C LEU A 260 25.06 18.67 -24.55
N ARG A 261 26.00 17.72 -24.64
CA ARG A 261 27.27 17.87 -25.37
C ARG A 261 27.03 18.17 -26.85
N SER A 262 26.09 17.46 -27.48
CA SER A 262 25.72 17.69 -28.89
C SER A 262 25.11 19.07 -29.13
N ILE A 263 24.31 19.59 -28.19
CA ILE A 263 23.75 20.94 -28.26
C ILE A 263 24.87 21.98 -28.12
N LEU A 264 25.77 21.80 -27.15
CA LEU A 264 26.92 22.67 -26.95
C LEU A 264 27.79 22.73 -28.20
N HIS A 265 28.21 21.59 -28.74
CA HIS A 265 29.04 21.53 -29.96
C HIS A 265 28.37 22.20 -31.16
N ARG A 266 27.04 22.14 -31.27
CA ARG A 266 26.31 22.77 -32.37
C ARG A 266 26.16 24.29 -32.21
N TYR A 267 26.09 24.78 -30.99
CA TYR A 267 25.77 26.18 -30.65
C TYR A 267 26.83 26.86 -29.79
N TRP A 268 28.08 26.40 -29.87
CA TRP A 268 29.17 26.82 -28.98
C TRP A 268 29.45 28.33 -29.00
N SER A 269 29.15 29.00 -30.11
CA SER A 269 29.33 30.45 -30.23
C SER A 269 28.34 31.28 -29.41
N VAL A 270 27.24 30.67 -28.94
CA VAL A 270 26.14 31.38 -28.27
C VAL A 270 25.81 30.80 -26.89
N LEU A 271 25.91 29.50 -26.71
CA LEU A 271 25.48 28.81 -25.49
C LEU A 271 26.67 28.29 -24.70
N SER A 272 26.81 28.76 -23.45
CA SER A 272 27.72 28.16 -22.47
C SER A 272 27.06 27.00 -21.73
N LEU A 273 27.87 26.08 -21.18
CA LEU A 273 27.39 24.95 -20.39
C LEU A 273 26.40 25.34 -19.27
N PRO A 274 26.64 26.40 -18.45
CA PRO A 274 25.69 26.84 -17.43
C PRO A 274 24.31 27.21 -18.00
N ILE A 275 24.27 27.85 -19.18
CA ILE A 275 23.01 28.22 -19.84
C ILE A 275 22.27 26.96 -20.27
N VAL A 276 22.98 25.98 -20.85
CA VAL A 276 22.38 24.71 -21.28
C VAL A 276 21.83 23.92 -20.08
N VAL A 277 22.56 23.85 -18.97
CA VAL A 277 22.06 23.24 -17.72
C VAL A 277 20.87 24.02 -17.17
N GLY A 278 20.89 25.35 -17.23
CA GLY A 278 19.75 26.21 -16.84
C GLY A 278 18.51 25.98 -17.71
N MET A 279 18.67 25.78 -19.02
CA MET A 279 17.57 25.40 -19.91
C MET A 279 17.00 24.02 -19.54
N TYR A 280 17.85 23.08 -19.15
CA TYR A 280 17.42 21.77 -18.67
C TYR A 280 16.63 21.86 -17.35
N VAL A 281 17.04 22.72 -16.41
CA VAL A 281 16.24 23.06 -15.21
C VAL A 281 14.87 23.60 -15.62
N GLY A 282 14.82 24.51 -16.60
CA GLY A 282 13.59 25.03 -17.17
C GLY A 282 12.68 23.92 -17.72
N ALA A 283 13.25 22.95 -18.45
CA ALA A 283 12.50 21.80 -18.96
C ALA A 283 11.93 20.91 -17.85
N ILE A 284 12.68 20.67 -16.77
CA ILE A 284 12.18 19.90 -15.60
C ILE A 284 10.99 20.61 -14.97
N ILE A 285 11.08 21.92 -14.73
CA ILE A 285 10.04 22.71 -14.04
C ILE A 285 8.81 22.91 -14.93
N VAL A 286 8.99 23.20 -16.21
CA VAL A 286 7.88 23.56 -17.12
C VAL A 286 7.21 22.33 -17.73
N VAL A 287 7.96 21.24 -17.96
CA VAL A 287 7.45 20.04 -18.65
C VAL A 287 7.30 18.87 -17.69
N ALA A 288 8.39 18.42 -17.06
CA ALA A 288 8.38 17.18 -16.30
C ALA A 288 7.50 17.28 -15.03
N MET A 289 7.62 18.36 -14.26
CA MET A 289 6.88 18.53 -13.01
C MET A 289 5.35 18.60 -13.20
N PRO A 290 4.78 19.42 -14.11
CA PRO A 290 3.34 19.42 -14.39
C PRO A 290 2.88 18.08 -14.96
N LEU A 291 3.70 17.43 -15.80
CA LEU A 291 3.36 16.12 -16.34
C LEU A 291 3.25 15.08 -15.22
N CYS A 292 4.24 15.01 -14.32
CA CYS A 292 4.21 14.15 -13.13
C CYS A 292 2.97 14.40 -12.26
N TRP A 293 2.59 15.67 -12.05
CA TRP A 293 1.38 16.00 -11.29
C TRP A 293 0.11 15.42 -11.93
N VAL A 294 -0.02 15.49 -13.25
CA VAL A 294 -1.23 15.05 -13.96
C VAL A 294 -1.28 13.53 -14.13
N VAL A 295 -0.14 12.89 -14.41
CA VAL A 295 -0.12 11.49 -14.85
C VAL A 295 0.09 10.50 -13.72
N VAL A 296 0.75 10.87 -12.62
CA VAL A 296 1.08 9.91 -11.56
C VAL A 296 -0.16 9.70 -10.66
N PRO A 297 -0.55 8.43 -10.38
CA PRO A 297 -1.64 8.13 -9.46
C PRO A 297 -1.43 8.73 -8.07
N SER A 298 -2.52 9.29 -7.53
CA SER A 298 -2.56 9.75 -6.14
C SER A 298 -2.48 8.56 -5.18
N ILE A 299 -2.17 8.79 -3.91
CA ILE A 299 -2.12 7.73 -2.90
C ILE A 299 -3.46 7.02 -2.73
N ASP A 300 -4.57 7.75 -2.87
CA ASP A 300 -5.92 7.20 -2.75
C ASP A 300 -6.30 6.39 -3.98
N GLU A 301 -5.92 6.86 -5.18
CA GLU A 301 -6.11 6.09 -6.42
C GLU A 301 -5.31 4.79 -6.39
N TYR A 302 -4.05 4.87 -5.96
CA TYR A 302 -3.18 3.73 -5.74
C TYR A 302 -3.77 2.72 -4.75
N ARG A 303 -4.21 3.19 -3.56
CA ARG A 303 -4.79 2.32 -2.52
C ARG A 303 -6.14 1.76 -2.95
N SER A 304 -6.98 2.53 -3.62
CA SER A 304 -8.26 2.07 -4.14
C SER A 304 -8.06 0.98 -5.19
N ASN A 305 -7.15 1.17 -6.15
CA ASN A 305 -6.84 0.13 -7.13
C ASN A 305 -6.16 -1.08 -6.50
N ALA A 306 -5.27 -0.87 -5.53
CA ALA A 306 -4.68 -1.97 -4.77
C ALA A 306 -5.75 -2.74 -3.98
N MET A 307 -6.74 -2.07 -3.38
CA MET A 307 -7.89 -2.70 -2.72
C MET A 307 -8.82 -3.40 -3.71
N ASN A 308 -9.01 -2.86 -4.92
CA ASN A 308 -9.81 -3.49 -5.97
C ASN A 308 -9.13 -4.77 -6.50
N VAL A 309 -7.80 -4.71 -6.68
CA VAL A 309 -6.98 -5.85 -7.16
C VAL A 309 -6.79 -6.90 -6.09
N LEU A 310 -6.51 -6.45 -4.86
CA LEU A 310 -6.23 -7.31 -3.71
C LEU A 310 -7.46 -7.57 -2.85
N GLY A 311 -8.67 -7.12 -3.22
CA GLY A 311 -9.96 -7.43 -2.60
C GLY A 311 -10.01 -7.47 -1.06
N VAL A 312 -9.05 -6.84 -0.40
CA VAL A 312 -8.90 -6.73 1.04
C VAL A 312 -8.66 -5.27 1.34
N PRO A 313 -9.27 -4.75 2.41
CA PRO A 313 -9.03 -3.37 2.78
C PRO A 313 -7.57 -3.21 3.18
N ILE A 314 -6.92 -2.27 2.50
CA ILE A 314 -5.57 -1.87 2.85
C ILE A 314 -5.68 -0.89 4.01
N PRO A 315 -5.00 -1.12 5.15
CA PRO A 315 -5.10 -0.23 6.29
C PRO A 315 -4.74 1.20 5.90
N HIS A 316 -5.68 2.13 6.06
CA HIS A 316 -5.44 3.55 5.86
C HIS A 316 -4.55 4.08 6.99
N LYS A 317 -3.24 4.02 6.79
CA LYS A 317 -2.29 4.71 7.65
C LYS A 317 -2.04 6.10 7.07
N SER A 318 -2.64 7.11 7.70
CA SER A 318 -2.20 8.49 7.48
C SER A 318 -0.88 8.67 8.24
N VAL A 319 0.24 8.60 7.52
CA VAL A 319 1.54 8.87 8.11
C VAL A 319 1.73 10.38 8.08
N ARG A 320 1.48 11.04 9.21
CA ARG A 320 1.76 12.46 9.37
C ARG A 320 3.04 12.66 10.19
N GLY A 321 4.01 13.32 9.55
CA GLY A 321 5.27 13.71 10.18
C GLY A 321 6.28 12.59 10.38
N ILE A 322 7.44 12.97 10.93
CA ILE A 322 8.62 12.12 11.09
C ILE A 322 8.33 10.89 11.97
N ARG A 323 7.53 11.05 13.04
CA ARG A 323 7.19 9.93 13.94
C ARG A 323 6.44 8.81 13.22
N GLY A 324 5.55 9.15 12.29
CA GLY A 324 4.85 8.17 11.47
C GLY A 324 5.79 7.49 10.46
N ALA A 325 6.71 8.25 9.86
CA ALA A 325 7.74 7.69 8.97
C ALA A 325 8.65 6.69 9.72
N ILE A 326 9.09 7.02 10.94
CA ILE A 326 9.86 6.09 11.79
C ILE A 326 9.06 4.82 12.08
N LYS A 327 7.76 4.95 12.41
CA LYS A 327 6.89 3.78 12.66
C LYS A 327 6.79 2.89 11.42
N ASN A 328 6.71 3.46 10.22
CA ASN A 328 6.72 2.72 8.96
C ASN A 328 8.06 2.03 8.71
N ALA A 329 9.18 2.72 8.92
CA ALA A 329 10.52 2.14 8.81
C ALA A 329 10.68 0.96 9.78
N THR A 330 10.29 1.12 11.05
CA THR A 330 10.32 0.04 12.05
C THR A 330 9.42 -1.13 11.66
N ALA A 331 8.26 -0.88 11.06
CA ALA A 331 7.40 -1.93 10.54
C ALA A 331 8.07 -2.68 9.37
N ALA A 332 8.71 -1.98 8.43
CA ALA A 332 9.47 -2.60 7.36
C ALA A 332 10.67 -3.43 7.87
N VAL A 333 11.36 -2.96 8.92
CA VAL A 333 12.39 -3.76 9.63
C VAL A 333 11.81 -5.03 10.24
N ARG A 334 10.64 -4.96 10.89
CA ARG A 334 9.96 -6.16 11.42
C ARG A 334 9.60 -7.15 10.33
N ILE A 335 9.20 -6.68 9.14
CA ILE A 335 8.97 -7.55 7.97
C ILE A 335 10.28 -8.25 7.57
N MET A 336 11.41 -7.53 7.48
CA MET A 336 12.71 -8.16 7.19
C MET A 336 13.15 -9.14 8.28
N GLN A 337 12.78 -8.93 9.53
CA GLN A 337 13.15 -9.85 10.62
C GLN A 337 12.55 -11.25 10.44
N HIS A 338 11.34 -11.37 9.88
CA HIS A 338 10.68 -12.67 9.65
C HIS A 338 11.51 -13.63 8.77
N HIS A 339 12.20 -13.11 7.75
CA HIS A 339 12.99 -13.92 6.81
C HIS A 339 14.45 -13.44 6.72
N THR A 340 15.04 -13.04 7.85
CA THR A 340 16.38 -12.41 7.93
C THR A 340 17.44 -13.15 7.11
N HIS A 341 17.50 -14.48 7.24
CA HIS A 341 18.49 -15.31 6.55
C HIS A 341 18.37 -15.21 5.02
N LEU A 342 17.15 -15.20 4.49
CA LEU A 342 16.88 -15.10 3.06
C LEU A 342 17.20 -13.69 2.55
N HIS A 343 16.88 -12.64 3.31
CA HIS A 343 17.24 -11.27 2.94
C HIS A 343 18.76 -11.10 2.86
N ILE A 344 19.51 -11.55 3.87
CA ILE A 344 20.98 -11.48 3.88
C ILE A 344 21.56 -12.19 2.66
N TYR A 345 21.05 -13.39 2.36
CA TYR A 345 21.55 -14.18 1.24
C TYR A 345 21.23 -13.56 -0.12
N THR A 346 20.02 -13.01 -0.26
CA THR A 346 19.59 -12.25 -1.44
C THR A 346 20.45 -11.00 -1.64
N MET A 347 20.68 -10.22 -0.57
CA MET A 347 21.54 -9.05 -0.61
C MET A 347 22.98 -9.44 -1.00
N GLY A 348 23.52 -10.51 -0.42
CA GLY A 348 24.84 -11.03 -0.80
C GLY A 348 24.95 -11.34 -2.29
N ALA A 349 23.97 -12.04 -2.88
CA ALA A 349 23.94 -12.31 -4.31
C ALA A 349 23.89 -11.01 -5.15
N CYS A 350 23.04 -10.06 -4.76
CA CYS A 350 22.91 -8.77 -5.43
C CYS A 350 24.20 -7.92 -5.35
N VAL A 351 24.94 -7.93 -4.23
CA VAL A 351 26.19 -7.16 -4.07
C VAL A 351 27.21 -7.53 -5.15
N PHE A 352 27.43 -8.82 -5.37
CA PHE A 352 28.44 -9.27 -6.34
C PHE A 352 27.99 -9.07 -7.79
N ALA A 353 26.70 -9.20 -8.07
CA ALA A 353 26.13 -8.81 -9.35
C ALA A 353 26.27 -7.31 -9.62
N TRP A 354 26.09 -6.49 -8.58
CA TRP A 354 26.27 -5.04 -8.68
C TRP A 354 27.72 -4.67 -8.94
N LEU A 355 28.65 -5.34 -8.27
CA LEU A 355 30.09 -5.06 -8.33
C LEU A 355 30.64 -5.17 -9.76
N SER A 356 30.18 -6.12 -10.57
CA SER A 356 30.61 -6.25 -11.96
C SER A 356 30.15 -5.08 -12.84
N SER A 357 28.90 -4.66 -12.70
CA SER A 357 28.36 -3.51 -13.43
C SER A 357 28.99 -2.20 -12.96
N PHE A 358 29.25 -2.07 -11.65
CA PHE A 358 29.91 -0.92 -11.06
C PHE A 358 31.27 -0.63 -11.68
N VAL A 359 32.09 -1.66 -11.93
CA VAL A 359 33.41 -1.46 -12.56
C VAL A 359 33.27 -0.83 -13.95
N TYR A 360 32.33 -1.28 -14.78
CA TYR A 360 32.10 -0.67 -16.10
C TYR A 360 31.48 0.73 -15.98
N MET A 361 30.56 0.93 -15.04
CA MET A 361 29.95 2.24 -14.83
C MET A 361 30.96 3.31 -14.40
N VAL A 362 31.97 2.92 -13.61
CA VAL A 362 32.91 3.84 -12.96
C VAL A 362 34.27 3.89 -13.64
N PHE A 363 34.80 2.73 -14.03
CA PHE A 363 36.17 2.55 -14.49
C PHE A 363 36.23 2.17 -15.98
N ALA A 364 35.17 2.36 -16.76
CA ALA A 364 35.21 2.04 -18.20
C ALA A 364 36.35 2.72 -18.95
N ASP A 365 36.67 3.98 -18.60
CA ASP A 365 37.75 4.74 -19.24
C ASP A 365 39.12 4.08 -18.98
N PRO A 366 39.62 3.97 -17.73
CA PRO A 366 40.90 3.34 -17.46
C PRO A 366 40.93 1.83 -17.79
N LEU A 367 39.81 1.12 -17.69
CA LEU A 367 39.70 -0.27 -18.13
C LEU A 367 39.90 -0.40 -19.64
N GLY A 368 39.30 0.50 -20.43
CA GLY A 368 39.50 0.54 -21.89
C GLY A 368 40.97 0.80 -22.25
N GLN A 369 41.64 1.68 -21.50
CA GLN A 369 43.07 1.91 -21.66
C GLN A 369 43.89 0.64 -21.36
N GLU A 370 43.68 -0.03 -20.22
CA GLU A 370 44.42 -1.25 -19.88
C GLU A 370 44.21 -2.36 -20.93
N VAL A 371 42.95 -2.64 -21.29
CA VAL A 371 42.59 -3.74 -22.19
C VAL A 371 43.23 -3.57 -23.58
N PHE A 372 43.26 -2.36 -24.12
CA PHE A 372 43.77 -2.11 -25.48
C PHE A 372 45.25 -1.73 -25.54
N LEU A 373 45.86 -1.29 -24.43
CA LEU A 373 47.30 -0.95 -24.38
C LEU A 373 48.17 -2.12 -23.86
N GLY A 374 47.57 -3.08 -23.15
CA GLY A 374 48.24 -4.07 -22.30
C GLY A 374 49.01 -5.22 -22.97
N ASN A 375 49.67 -5.03 -24.11
CA ASN A 375 50.61 -6.04 -24.64
C ASN A 375 51.83 -5.51 -25.41
N GLY A 376 52.03 -4.19 -25.45
CA GLY A 376 53.25 -3.61 -26.01
C GLY A 376 54.39 -3.69 -25.00
N ASN A 377 55.30 -4.64 -25.14
CA ASN A 377 56.54 -4.72 -24.35
C ASN A 377 57.35 -3.41 -24.43
N GLY A 378 57.14 -2.52 -23.45
CA GLY A 378 58.10 -1.63 -22.78
C GLY A 378 58.99 -0.63 -23.55
N ASN A 379 59.23 -0.77 -24.86
CA ASN A 379 60.33 -0.06 -25.53
C ASN A 379 59.92 0.98 -26.59
N SER A 380 58.63 1.31 -26.70
CA SER A 380 58.15 2.29 -27.68
C SER A 380 58.09 3.70 -27.08
N THR A 381 59.25 4.33 -26.90
CA THR A 381 59.37 5.71 -26.41
C THR A 381 59.02 6.71 -27.52
N GLY A 382 57.88 7.41 -27.40
CA GLY A 382 57.73 8.76 -27.99
C GLY A 382 56.42 9.11 -28.72
N ILE A 383 55.77 8.18 -29.44
CA ILE A 383 54.66 8.53 -30.36
C ILE A 383 53.30 7.90 -29.95
N ILE A 384 53.17 7.37 -28.73
CA ILE A 384 51.99 6.58 -28.31
C ILE A 384 51.04 7.35 -27.37
N ILE A 385 51.32 8.61 -27.03
CA ILE A 385 50.48 9.35 -26.08
C ILE A 385 49.08 9.65 -26.67
N ASP A 386 49.01 10.01 -27.95
CA ASP A 386 47.77 10.46 -28.61
C ASP A 386 46.66 9.39 -28.71
N ASN A 387 47.02 8.09 -28.75
CA ASN A 387 46.04 7.01 -28.91
C ASN A 387 45.48 6.45 -27.59
N ARG A 388 46.01 6.86 -26.41
CA ARG A 388 45.57 6.31 -25.13
C ARG A 388 44.18 6.78 -24.75
N ASP A 389 43.93 8.08 -24.88
CA ASP A 389 42.69 8.70 -24.41
C ASP A 389 41.48 8.28 -25.26
N ILE A 390 41.73 7.93 -26.52
CA ILE A 390 40.70 7.53 -27.49
C ILE A 390 40.03 6.20 -27.09
N ASN A 391 40.80 5.20 -26.63
CA ASN A 391 40.24 3.87 -26.35
C ASN A 391 39.40 3.85 -25.08
N GLY A 392 39.85 4.55 -24.03
CA GLY A 392 39.10 4.66 -22.79
C GLY A 392 37.82 5.48 -22.95
N GLU A 393 37.88 6.63 -23.64
CA GLU A 393 36.70 7.42 -23.99
C GLU A 393 35.66 6.60 -24.74
N LYS A 394 36.14 5.85 -25.74
CA LYS A 394 35.28 5.02 -26.57
C LYS A 394 34.61 3.93 -25.75
N MET A 395 35.28 3.33 -24.77
CA MET A 395 34.68 2.34 -23.87
C MET A 395 33.61 2.96 -22.98
N ALA A 396 33.89 4.11 -22.36
CA ALA A 396 32.92 4.82 -21.51
C ALA A 396 31.68 5.27 -22.29
N THR A 397 31.88 5.80 -23.50
CA THR A 397 30.80 6.18 -24.42
C THR A 397 29.98 4.96 -24.83
N LEU A 398 30.65 3.85 -25.17
CA LEU A 398 30.00 2.60 -25.53
C LEU A 398 29.13 2.06 -24.39
N TYR A 399 29.60 2.13 -23.15
CA TYR A 399 28.82 1.73 -21.97
C TYR A 399 27.54 2.53 -21.83
N ASN A 400 27.61 3.87 -21.89
CA ASN A 400 26.43 4.73 -21.76
C ASN A 400 25.44 4.54 -22.92
N GLN A 401 25.94 4.35 -24.15
CA GLN A 401 25.10 4.03 -25.30
C GLN A 401 24.40 2.68 -25.15
N CYS A 402 25.13 1.64 -24.73
CA CYS A 402 24.55 0.31 -24.48
C CYS A 402 23.54 0.35 -23.35
N SER A 403 23.85 1.00 -22.23
CA SER A 403 22.94 1.17 -21.09
C SER A 403 21.66 1.88 -21.50
N GLY A 404 21.76 3.01 -22.22
CA GLY A 404 20.58 3.73 -22.72
C GLY A 404 19.75 2.92 -23.70
N ALA A 405 20.38 2.23 -24.67
CA ALA A 405 19.67 1.42 -25.66
C ALA A 405 19.00 0.18 -25.03
N LEU A 406 19.72 -0.55 -24.17
CA LEU A 406 19.18 -1.72 -23.48
C LEU A 406 18.08 -1.32 -22.49
N GLY A 407 18.24 -0.19 -21.79
CA GLY A 407 17.20 0.38 -20.95
C GLY A 407 15.94 0.71 -21.76
N LEU A 408 16.08 1.32 -22.94
CA LEU A 408 14.92 1.69 -23.75
C LEU A 408 14.16 0.48 -24.32
N PHE A 409 14.87 -0.54 -24.81
CA PHE A 409 14.27 -1.62 -25.58
C PHE A 409 14.21 -2.97 -24.86
N VAL A 410 15.30 -3.37 -24.19
CA VAL A 410 15.45 -4.72 -23.65
C VAL A 410 14.89 -4.83 -22.25
N GLY A 411 15.07 -3.80 -21.41
CA GLY A 411 14.51 -3.80 -20.05
C GLY A 411 12.99 -4.02 -20.04
N PRO A 412 12.18 -3.21 -20.74
CA PRO A 412 10.73 -3.40 -20.78
C PRO A 412 10.34 -4.80 -21.28
N LEU A 413 11.06 -5.35 -22.26
CA LEU A 413 10.84 -6.70 -22.77
C LEU A 413 11.10 -7.77 -21.69
N ILE A 414 12.16 -7.62 -20.89
CA ILE A 414 12.43 -8.51 -19.75
C ILE A 414 11.31 -8.39 -18.71
N GLY A 415 10.84 -7.18 -18.42
CA GLY A 415 9.68 -6.97 -17.54
C GLY A 415 8.45 -7.75 -18.00
N VAL A 416 8.08 -7.63 -19.28
CA VAL A 416 6.98 -8.39 -19.89
C VAL A 416 7.21 -9.91 -19.82
N LEU A 417 8.45 -10.36 -20.05
CA LEU A 417 8.80 -11.78 -19.95
C LEU A 417 8.61 -12.31 -18.52
N VAL A 418 9.03 -11.55 -17.51
CA VAL A 418 8.88 -11.91 -16.09
C VAL A 418 7.40 -11.91 -15.66
N ASP A 419 6.59 -11.03 -16.22
CA ASP A 419 5.15 -10.98 -15.92
C ASP A 419 4.34 -12.14 -16.56
N ARG A 420 4.90 -12.85 -17.55
CA ARG A 420 4.23 -14.03 -18.14
C ARG A 420 4.25 -15.25 -17.22
N PHE A 421 5.05 -15.26 -16.17
CA PHE A 421 5.11 -16.39 -15.25
C PHE A 421 3.87 -16.43 -14.35
N PRO A 422 3.22 -17.62 -14.18
CA PRO A 422 2.03 -17.73 -13.36
C PRO A 422 2.26 -17.35 -11.90
N ARG A 423 3.45 -17.64 -11.37
CA ARG A 423 3.84 -17.30 -10.00
C ARG A 423 4.91 -16.20 -10.01
N PRO A 424 4.77 -15.17 -9.16
CA PRO A 424 5.80 -14.14 -9.00
C PRO A 424 7.17 -14.69 -8.62
N THR A 425 7.21 -15.81 -7.89
CA THR A 425 8.43 -16.49 -7.42
C THR A 425 9.23 -17.15 -8.54
N ASP A 426 8.56 -17.71 -9.55
CA ASP A 426 9.21 -18.35 -10.69
C ASP A 426 10.02 -17.34 -11.51
N GLY A 427 9.45 -16.13 -11.70
CA GLY A 427 10.13 -15.04 -12.39
C GLY A 427 11.45 -14.60 -11.71
N ILE A 428 11.52 -14.65 -10.37
CA ILE A 428 12.76 -14.33 -9.62
C ILE A 428 13.86 -15.36 -9.88
N ILE A 429 13.50 -16.64 -9.95
CA ILE A 429 14.44 -17.72 -10.21
C ILE A 429 15.04 -17.58 -11.62
N ASP A 430 14.22 -17.25 -12.60
CA ASP A 430 14.66 -17.08 -13.99
C ASP A 430 15.52 -15.84 -14.19
N LEU A 431 15.22 -14.74 -13.51
CA LEU A 431 16.14 -13.60 -13.43
C LEU A 431 17.49 -14.04 -12.86
N GLY A 432 17.50 -14.90 -11.84
CA GLY A 432 18.74 -15.49 -11.29
C GLY A 432 19.54 -16.29 -12.31
N PHE A 433 18.89 -17.09 -13.16
CA PHE A 433 19.57 -17.80 -14.26
C PHE A 433 20.17 -16.85 -15.29
N ILE A 434 19.44 -15.81 -15.68
CA ILE A 434 19.95 -14.80 -16.61
C ILE A 434 21.17 -14.10 -16.00
N MET A 435 21.14 -13.78 -14.70
CA MET A 435 22.28 -13.18 -14.00
C MET A 435 23.53 -14.07 -14.02
N ILE A 436 23.40 -15.38 -13.80
CA ILE A 436 24.52 -16.33 -13.88
C ILE A 436 25.16 -16.29 -15.28
N ILE A 437 24.34 -16.27 -16.34
CA ILE A 437 24.80 -16.21 -17.72
C ILE A 437 25.56 -14.90 -17.97
N LEU A 438 24.97 -13.76 -17.60
CA LEU A 438 25.58 -12.45 -17.82
C LEU A 438 26.91 -12.30 -17.09
N LEU A 439 27.00 -12.71 -15.82
CA LEU A 439 28.25 -12.67 -15.06
C LEU A 439 29.32 -13.58 -15.66
N THR A 440 28.92 -14.74 -16.20
CA THR A 440 29.85 -15.64 -16.90
C THR A 440 30.39 -15.01 -18.19
N VAL A 441 29.52 -14.37 -18.98
CA VAL A 441 29.92 -13.64 -20.19
C VAL A 441 30.91 -12.52 -19.83
N ILE A 442 30.64 -11.75 -18.78
CA ILE A 442 31.54 -10.67 -18.34
C ILE A 442 32.90 -11.23 -17.91
N ALA A 443 32.91 -12.30 -17.12
CA ALA A 443 34.15 -12.94 -16.67
C ALA A 443 35.03 -13.44 -17.83
N VAL A 444 34.42 -13.92 -18.92
CA VAL A 444 35.12 -14.46 -20.08
C VAL A 444 35.68 -13.34 -20.97
N PHE A 445 34.93 -12.27 -21.19
CA PHE A 445 35.28 -11.27 -22.20
C PHE A 445 35.96 -10.01 -21.67
N CYS A 446 35.95 -9.74 -20.36
CA CYS A 446 36.46 -8.48 -19.83
C CYS A 446 37.93 -8.18 -20.16
N GLY A 447 38.79 -9.20 -20.27
CA GLY A 447 40.20 -9.06 -20.63
C GLY A 447 40.51 -9.14 -22.13
N VAL A 448 39.51 -9.27 -23.00
CA VAL A 448 39.74 -9.50 -24.44
C VAL A 448 39.86 -8.17 -25.17
N ALA A 449 41.04 -7.90 -25.75
CA ALA A 449 41.34 -6.69 -26.53
C ALA A 449 40.71 -6.69 -27.94
N ASN A 450 39.39 -6.89 -28.01
CA ASN A 450 38.62 -6.90 -29.25
C ASN A 450 37.32 -6.10 -29.05
N TRP A 451 37.06 -5.12 -29.92
CA TRP A 451 35.89 -4.24 -29.79
C TRP A 451 34.55 -4.97 -29.88
N THR A 452 34.45 -6.04 -30.68
CA THR A 452 33.24 -6.87 -30.76
C THR A 452 33.02 -7.64 -29.46
N ALA A 453 34.08 -8.23 -28.89
CA ALA A 453 34.02 -8.89 -27.59
C ALA A 453 33.64 -7.91 -26.47
N GLN A 454 34.24 -6.71 -26.48
CA GLN A 454 33.95 -5.68 -25.49
C GLN A 454 32.53 -5.12 -25.63
N LEU A 455 31.97 -5.03 -26.84
CA LEU A 455 30.56 -4.68 -27.02
C LEU A 455 29.63 -5.68 -26.31
N PHE A 456 29.83 -6.99 -26.51
CA PHE A 456 29.03 -8.02 -25.83
C PHE A 456 29.18 -7.95 -24.31
N ASN A 457 30.40 -7.72 -23.85
CA ASN A 457 30.74 -7.62 -22.45
C ASN A 457 30.10 -6.39 -21.78
N VAL A 458 30.24 -5.21 -22.38
CA VAL A 458 29.62 -3.95 -21.95
C VAL A 458 28.10 -4.05 -21.96
N ALA A 459 27.51 -4.62 -23.01
CA ALA A 459 26.08 -4.88 -23.08
C ALA A 459 25.62 -5.83 -21.94
N SER A 460 26.42 -6.85 -21.63
CA SER A 460 26.12 -7.77 -20.53
C SER A 460 26.21 -7.10 -19.16
N ALA A 461 27.21 -6.24 -18.95
CA ALA A 461 27.36 -5.46 -17.72
C ALA A 461 26.22 -4.46 -17.51
N ALA A 462 25.79 -3.75 -18.56
CA ALA A 462 24.64 -2.86 -18.51
C ALA A 462 23.33 -3.64 -18.27
N LEU A 463 23.14 -4.78 -18.94
CA LEU A 463 21.97 -5.63 -18.74
C LEU A 463 21.91 -6.24 -17.33
N CYS A 464 23.07 -6.63 -16.79
CA CYS A 464 23.22 -7.11 -15.42
C CYS A 464 22.73 -6.06 -14.41
N GLN A 465 23.03 -4.77 -14.63
CA GLN A 465 22.53 -3.66 -13.80
C GLN A 465 21.00 -3.51 -13.87
N ILE A 466 20.41 -3.59 -15.07
CA ILE A 466 18.95 -3.49 -15.25
C ILE A 466 18.25 -4.66 -14.54
N ILE A 467 18.77 -5.88 -14.68
CA ILE A 467 18.19 -7.09 -14.12
C ILE A 467 18.31 -7.11 -12.60
N VAL A 468 19.45 -6.75 -12.02
CA VAL A 468 19.62 -6.77 -10.56
C VAL A 468 18.65 -5.79 -9.87
N LEU A 469 18.43 -4.60 -10.44
CA LEU A 469 17.43 -3.67 -9.91
C LEU A 469 16.00 -4.19 -10.08
N LEU A 470 15.68 -4.81 -11.22
CA LEU A 470 14.37 -5.41 -11.44
C LEU A 470 14.12 -6.53 -10.43
N PHE A 471 15.13 -7.37 -10.19
CA PHE A 471 15.11 -8.44 -9.23
C PHE A 471 14.87 -7.91 -7.81
N ILE A 472 15.58 -6.87 -7.36
CA ILE A 472 15.42 -6.29 -6.01
C ILE A 472 14.01 -5.72 -5.83
N ASN A 473 13.51 -4.96 -6.80
CA ASN A 473 12.18 -4.38 -6.72
C ASN A 473 11.08 -5.46 -6.78
N ARG A 474 11.25 -6.50 -7.59
CA ARG A 474 10.32 -7.64 -7.65
C ARG A 474 10.33 -8.41 -6.35
N TYR A 475 11.51 -8.61 -5.76
CA TYR A 475 11.68 -9.20 -4.45
C TYR A 475 10.95 -8.39 -3.38
N ALA A 476 11.02 -7.05 -3.42
CA ALA A 476 10.28 -6.19 -2.48
C ALA A 476 8.76 -6.38 -2.54
N ILE A 477 8.18 -6.54 -3.74
CA ILE A 477 6.74 -6.80 -3.92
C ILE A 477 6.32 -8.11 -3.23
N ILE A 478 7.16 -9.15 -3.27
CA ILE A 478 6.81 -10.46 -2.69
C ILE A 478 6.71 -10.40 -1.17
N PHE A 479 7.53 -9.57 -0.50
CA PHE A 479 7.58 -9.52 0.96
C PHE A 479 6.72 -8.42 1.57
N ALA A 480 6.58 -7.27 0.89
CA ALA A 480 6.00 -6.08 1.50
C ALA A 480 4.55 -5.84 1.02
N PRO A 481 3.63 -5.50 1.94
CA PRO A 481 2.28 -5.07 1.56
C PRO A 481 2.30 -3.71 0.85
N PRO A 482 1.26 -3.35 0.07
CA PRO A 482 1.22 -2.13 -0.73
C PRO A 482 1.44 -0.84 0.05
N ASN A 483 1.09 -0.81 1.34
CA ASN A 483 1.24 0.36 2.20
C ASN A 483 2.64 0.53 2.81
N ARG A 484 3.57 -0.41 2.55
CA ARG A 484 4.95 -0.38 3.07
C ARG A 484 6.01 -0.75 2.03
N ILE A 485 5.60 -0.90 0.77
CA ILE A 485 6.50 -1.37 -0.29
C ILE A 485 7.63 -0.37 -0.53
N GLY A 486 7.37 0.94 -0.43
CA GLY A 486 8.39 1.97 -0.61
C GLY A 486 9.46 1.88 0.46
N SER A 487 9.07 1.87 1.73
CA SER A 487 9.99 1.78 2.88
C SER A 487 10.77 0.47 2.86
N PHE A 488 10.12 -0.65 2.55
CA PHE A 488 10.78 -1.96 2.48
C PHE A 488 11.83 -1.99 1.36
N SER A 489 11.46 -1.58 0.14
CA SER A 489 12.42 -1.49 -0.98
C SER A 489 13.55 -0.52 -0.66
N GLY A 490 13.22 0.63 -0.06
CA GLY A 490 14.18 1.64 0.35
C GLY A 490 15.22 1.13 1.35
N ILE A 491 14.81 0.39 2.38
CA ILE A 491 15.76 -0.23 3.33
C ILE A 491 16.58 -1.32 2.64
N LEU A 492 15.96 -2.13 1.78
CA LEU A 492 16.65 -3.20 1.06
C LEU A 492 17.76 -2.65 0.15
N VAL A 493 17.46 -1.60 -0.62
CA VAL A 493 18.44 -0.92 -1.51
C VAL A 493 19.50 -0.16 -0.71
N ALA A 494 19.11 0.57 0.36
CA ALA A 494 20.07 1.25 1.22
C ALA A 494 21.04 0.27 1.90
N GLY A 495 20.50 -0.85 2.40
CA GLY A 495 21.30 -1.94 2.96
C GLY A 495 22.21 -2.57 1.90
N LEU A 496 21.73 -2.75 0.66
CA LEU A 496 22.55 -3.25 -0.43
C LEU A 496 23.72 -2.30 -0.72
N GLY A 497 23.46 -0.99 -0.80
CA GLY A 497 24.50 0.02 -0.98
C GLY A 497 25.53 0.00 0.14
N ALA A 498 25.07 -0.07 1.40
CA ALA A 498 25.94 -0.13 2.57
C ALA A 498 26.82 -1.39 2.59
N ILE A 499 26.26 -2.57 2.28
CA ILE A 499 27.03 -3.83 2.22
C ILE A 499 27.98 -3.82 1.01
N SER A 500 27.58 -3.23 -0.11
CA SER A 500 28.41 -3.15 -1.32
C SER A 500 29.60 -2.21 -1.16
N PHE A 501 29.56 -1.26 -0.22
CA PHE A 501 30.63 -0.30 0.00
C PHE A 501 31.99 -0.97 0.27
N PHE A 502 32.01 -2.00 1.13
CA PHE A 502 33.26 -2.66 1.48
C PHE A 502 33.90 -3.43 0.30
N PRO A 503 33.18 -4.29 -0.44
CA PRO A 503 33.72 -4.90 -1.66
C PRO A 503 34.16 -3.88 -2.71
N ILE A 504 33.40 -2.79 -2.91
CA ILE A 504 33.76 -1.71 -3.82
C ILE A 504 35.09 -1.06 -3.41
N LEU A 505 35.26 -0.76 -2.11
CA LEU A 505 36.49 -0.20 -1.57
C LEU A 505 37.67 -1.16 -1.78
N VAL A 506 37.47 -2.45 -1.51
CA VAL A 506 38.52 -3.48 -1.69
C VAL A 506 38.92 -3.59 -3.15
N VAL A 507 37.95 -3.70 -4.08
CA VAL A 507 38.24 -3.73 -5.52
C VAL A 507 38.97 -2.46 -5.95
N SER A 508 38.51 -1.29 -5.51
CA SER A 508 39.15 -0.02 -5.83
C SER A 508 40.59 0.06 -5.31
N LEU A 509 40.86 -0.44 -4.09
CA LEU A 509 42.21 -0.50 -3.52
C LEU A 509 43.11 -1.47 -4.29
N VAL A 510 42.60 -2.64 -4.65
CA VAL A 510 43.35 -3.63 -5.44
C VAL A 510 43.69 -3.07 -6.81
N ILE A 511 42.76 -2.34 -7.45
CA ILE A 511 43.01 -1.63 -8.70
C ILE A 511 44.09 -0.56 -8.50
N ALA A 512 43.98 0.26 -7.46
CA ALA A 512 44.94 1.34 -7.19
C ALA A 512 46.36 0.83 -6.93
N VAL A 513 46.51 -0.31 -6.23
CA VAL A 513 47.82 -0.90 -5.92
C VAL A 513 48.37 -1.74 -7.07
N GLY A 514 47.51 -2.52 -7.71
CA GLY A 514 47.91 -3.51 -8.73
C GLY A 514 47.99 -2.96 -10.15
N GLY A 515 47.39 -1.80 -10.42
CA GLY A 515 47.32 -1.21 -11.77
C GLY A 515 46.54 -2.05 -12.78
N SER A 516 45.78 -3.06 -12.33
CA SER A 516 44.99 -3.94 -13.18
C SER A 516 43.52 -3.93 -12.76
N TYR A 517 42.65 -3.59 -13.70
CA TYR A 517 41.20 -3.55 -13.61
C TYR A 517 40.58 -4.89 -14.03
N VAL A 518 41.22 -5.62 -14.96
CA VAL A 518 40.69 -6.89 -15.47
C VAL A 518 40.62 -7.97 -14.40
N ARG A 519 41.72 -8.24 -13.66
CA ARG A 519 41.77 -9.36 -12.71
C ARG A 519 40.74 -9.25 -11.58
N PRO A 520 40.59 -8.10 -10.89
CA PRO A 520 39.58 -7.96 -9.84
C PRO A 520 38.16 -8.13 -10.39
N THR A 521 37.90 -7.64 -11.60
CA THR A 521 36.60 -7.77 -12.28
C THR A 521 36.27 -9.24 -12.59
N VAL A 522 37.22 -10.00 -13.15
CA VAL A 522 37.04 -11.45 -13.38
C VAL A 522 36.71 -12.18 -12.08
N ILE A 523 37.50 -11.93 -11.02
CA ILE A 523 37.31 -12.57 -9.71
C ILE A 523 35.92 -12.24 -9.15
N ALA A 524 35.52 -10.96 -9.21
CA ALA A 524 34.19 -10.52 -8.76
C ALA A 524 33.07 -11.21 -9.55
N CYS A 525 33.19 -11.33 -10.88
CA CYS A 525 32.18 -11.96 -11.73
C CYS A 525 32.06 -13.47 -11.49
N ILE A 526 33.18 -14.20 -11.37
CA ILE A 526 33.19 -15.64 -11.07
C ILE A 526 32.59 -15.91 -9.68
N THR A 527 32.98 -15.08 -8.70
CA THR A 527 32.44 -15.16 -7.34
C THR A 527 30.94 -14.88 -7.34
N GLY A 528 30.51 -13.83 -8.04
CA GLY A 528 29.09 -13.49 -8.22
C GLY A 528 28.29 -14.61 -8.87
N ALA A 529 28.77 -15.15 -10.00
CA ALA A 529 28.10 -16.26 -10.69
C ALA A 529 27.96 -17.49 -9.77
N THR A 530 28.99 -17.82 -9.00
CA THR A 530 28.97 -18.93 -8.04
C THR A 530 27.95 -18.70 -6.92
N ILE A 531 27.90 -17.47 -6.37
CA ILE A 531 26.91 -17.10 -5.34
C ILE A 531 25.50 -17.15 -5.90
N TRP A 532 25.27 -16.69 -7.13
CA TRP A 532 23.96 -16.77 -7.78
C TRP A 532 23.52 -18.20 -8.08
N VAL A 533 24.43 -19.08 -8.50
CA VAL A 533 24.14 -20.53 -8.62
C VAL A 533 23.69 -21.09 -7.27
N SER A 534 24.44 -20.76 -6.21
CA SER A 534 24.11 -21.17 -4.84
C SER A 534 22.75 -20.62 -4.41
N TYR A 535 22.45 -19.35 -4.74
CA TYR A 535 21.18 -18.68 -4.49
C TYR A 535 19.99 -19.37 -5.17
N VAL A 536 20.09 -19.60 -6.48
CA VAL A 536 19.05 -20.26 -7.26
C VAL A 536 18.80 -21.69 -6.77
N VAL A 537 19.88 -22.44 -6.46
CA VAL A 537 19.77 -23.80 -5.90
C VAL A 537 19.10 -23.78 -4.52
N TYR A 538 19.47 -22.83 -3.66
CA TYR A 538 18.85 -22.65 -2.34
C TYR A 538 17.35 -22.36 -2.48
N VAL A 539 16.97 -21.32 -3.24
CA VAL A 539 15.57 -20.92 -3.41
C VAL A 539 14.74 -22.05 -4.01
N LYS A 540 15.26 -22.76 -5.01
CA LYS A 540 14.55 -23.89 -5.64
C LYS A 540 14.40 -25.10 -4.71
N ARG A 541 15.38 -25.35 -3.83
CA ARG A 541 15.35 -26.52 -2.92
C ARG A 541 14.51 -26.28 -1.67
N THR A 542 14.61 -25.09 -1.07
CA THR A 542 13.92 -24.80 0.20
C THR A 542 12.55 -24.15 0.00
N ASN A 543 12.24 -23.68 -1.22
CA ASN A 543 11.10 -22.83 -1.53
C ASN A 543 10.84 -21.76 -0.45
N PRO A 544 11.85 -20.93 -0.14
CA PRO A 544 11.82 -20.06 1.03
C PRO A 544 11.04 -18.76 0.78
N LEU A 545 10.64 -18.49 -0.47
CA LEU A 545 9.88 -17.30 -0.84
C LEU A 545 8.43 -17.48 -0.40
N PRO A 546 7.85 -16.50 0.32
CA PRO A 546 6.48 -16.61 0.76
C PRO A 546 5.53 -16.47 -0.44
N ASP A 547 4.45 -17.25 -0.44
CA ASP A 547 3.39 -17.16 -1.46
C ASP A 547 2.59 -15.84 -1.35
N SER A 548 2.75 -15.12 -0.25
CA SER A 548 2.01 -13.92 0.12
C SER A 548 2.92 -12.90 0.79
N PRO A 549 2.68 -11.58 0.63
CA PRO A 549 3.35 -10.57 1.44
C PRO A 549 3.20 -10.85 2.93
N VAL A 550 4.24 -10.51 3.69
CA VAL A 550 4.26 -10.73 5.14
C VAL A 550 3.47 -9.60 5.80
N PHE A 551 2.29 -9.95 6.32
CA PHE A 551 1.49 -9.05 7.13
C PHE A 551 2.01 -9.06 8.57
N LEU A 552 2.13 -7.88 9.18
CA LEU A 552 2.41 -7.80 10.61
C LEU A 552 1.12 -8.06 11.40
N PRO A 553 1.18 -8.42 12.69
CA PRO A 553 -0.01 -8.67 13.51
C PRO A 553 -1.02 -7.52 13.50
N GLU A 554 -0.54 -6.28 13.42
CA GLU A 554 -1.43 -5.12 13.29
C GLU A 554 -2.16 -5.06 11.94
N ASP A 555 -1.57 -5.53 10.84
CA ASP A 555 -2.22 -5.55 9.53
C ASP A 555 -3.15 -6.75 9.42
N GLU A 556 -2.74 -7.90 9.96
CA GLU A 556 -3.60 -9.08 10.12
C GLU A 556 -4.85 -8.76 10.92
N ARG A 557 -4.73 -8.00 12.02
CA ARG A 557 -5.87 -7.54 12.82
C ARG A 557 -6.79 -6.64 12.01
N GLU A 558 -6.26 -5.68 11.24
CA GLU A 558 -7.09 -4.81 10.39
C GLU A 558 -7.80 -5.58 9.27
N ILE A 559 -7.13 -6.57 8.66
CA ILE A 559 -7.77 -7.48 7.70
C ILE A 559 -8.89 -8.27 8.39
N ALA A 560 -8.61 -8.86 9.56
CA ALA A 560 -9.54 -9.67 10.33
C ALA A 560 -10.82 -8.89 10.73
N LYS A 561 -10.71 -7.60 11.03
CA LYS A 561 -11.86 -6.73 11.36
C LYS A 561 -12.92 -6.71 10.25
N THR A 562 -12.51 -6.83 8.99
CA THR A 562 -13.42 -6.92 7.83
C THR A 562 -14.34 -8.14 7.91
N PHE A 563 -13.92 -9.17 8.63
CA PHE A 563 -14.61 -10.45 8.83
C PHE A 563 -15.28 -10.54 10.19
N ALA A 564 -15.53 -9.40 10.86
CA ALA A 564 -16.12 -9.34 12.20
C ALA A 564 -15.27 -9.96 13.32
N VAL A 565 -13.96 -10.13 13.12
CA VAL A 565 -13.12 -10.89 14.07
C VAL A 565 -11.77 -10.23 14.34
N GLY A 566 -11.15 -10.61 15.45
CA GLY A 566 -9.95 -9.95 15.99
C GLY A 566 -8.62 -10.56 15.54
N THR A 567 -8.64 -11.75 14.92
CA THR A 567 -7.43 -12.46 14.44
C THR A 567 -7.64 -13.09 13.08
N LEU A 568 -6.54 -13.30 12.36
CA LEU A 568 -6.55 -13.89 11.03
C LEU A 568 -7.03 -15.35 11.05
N GLU A 569 -6.72 -16.08 12.12
CA GLU A 569 -7.15 -17.47 12.31
C GLU A 569 -8.66 -17.56 12.48
N ASP A 570 -9.27 -16.62 13.20
CA ASP A 570 -10.72 -16.54 13.26
C ASP A 570 -11.31 -16.13 11.91
N ALA A 571 -10.66 -15.22 11.17
CA ALA A 571 -11.15 -14.78 9.86
C ALA A 571 -11.12 -15.94 8.84
N ALA A 572 -10.08 -16.75 8.89
CA ALA A 572 -9.97 -18.00 8.15
C ALA A 572 -11.10 -18.97 8.54
N TYR A 573 -11.32 -19.17 9.84
CA TYR A 573 -12.41 -20.02 10.32
C TYR A 573 -13.78 -19.50 9.86
N VAL A 574 -14.06 -18.20 10.02
CA VAL A 574 -15.33 -17.56 9.62
C VAL A 574 -15.57 -17.66 8.12
N SER A 575 -14.53 -17.53 7.29
CA SER A 575 -14.64 -17.73 5.85
C SER A 575 -14.66 -19.20 5.42
N GLY A 576 -14.56 -20.16 6.35
CA GLY A 576 -14.52 -21.59 6.03
C GLY A 576 -13.24 -22.01 5.31
N LYS A 577 -12.14 -21.28 5.54
CA LYS A 577 -10.83 -21.50 4.92
C LYS A 577 -9.80 -21.91 5.97
N THR A 578 -8.72 -22.56 5.54
CA THR A 578 -7.55 -22.76 6.41
C THR A 578 -6.81 -21.42 6.59
N PRO A 579 -6.06 -21.18 7.68
CA PRO A 579 -5.29 -19.95 7.84
C PRO A 579 -4.31 -19.69 6.67
N GLN A 580 -3.72 -20.74 6.11
CA GLN A 580 -2.83 -20.64 4.96
C GLN A 580 -3.60 -20.28 3.69
N GLU A 581 -4.74 -20.93 3.43
CA GLU A 581 -5.58 -20.60 2.28
C GLU A 581 -6.16 -19.19 2.40
N PHE A 582 -6.58 -18.77 3.60
CA PHE A 582 -7.03 -17.41 3.87
C PHE A 582 -5.91 -16.41 3.58
N ARG A 583 -4.71 -16.60 4.12
CA ARG A 583 -3.54 -15.76 3.84
C ARG A 583 -3.27 -15.68 2.34
N ARG A 584 -3.29 -16.83 1.65
CA ARG A 584 -3.09 -16.92 0.20
C ARG A 584 -4.17 -16.15 -0.56
N LEU A 585 -5.45 -16.37 -0.25
CA LEU A 585 -6.56 -15.69 -0.90
C LEU A 585 -6.55 -14.19 -0.61
N SER A 586 -6.33 -13.79 0.65
CA SER A 586 -6.30 -12.40 1.11
C SER A 586 -5.11 -11.61 0.54
N SER A 587 -4.03 -12.30 0.19
CA SER A 587 -2.84 -11.70 -0.43
C SER A 587 -2.75 -11.87 -1.95
N SER A 588 -3.62 -12.71 -2.53
CA SER A 588 -3.59 -13.05 -3.94
C SER A 588 -3.63 -11.78 -4.78
N SER A 589 -2.88 -11.69 -5.87
CA SER A 589 -3.09 -10.60 -6.82
C SER A 589 -4.33 -10.82 -7.70
N ASN A 590 -5.03 -11.95 -7.52
CA ASN A 590 -6.21 -12.31 -8.28
C ASN A 590 -7.50 -11.87 -7.56
N VAL A 591 -8.23 -10.94 -8.18
CA VAL A 591 -9.52 -10.41 -7.69
C VAL A 591 -10.54 -11.52 -7.40
N LEU A 592 -10.52 -12.61 -8.17
CA LEU A 592 -11.45 -13.74 -7.97
C LEU A 592 -11.18 -14.49 -6.67
N ASP A 593 -9.91 -14.60 -6.26
CA ASP A 593 -9.52 -15.26 -5.02
C ASP A 593 -10.04 -14.48 -3.81
N GLN A 594 -9.97 -13.14 -3.82
CA GLN A 594 -10.58 -12.35 -2.73
C GLN A 594 -12.08 -12.29 -2.79
N ARG A 595 -12.66 -12.22 -3.99
CA ARG A 595 -14.12 -12.28 -4.10
C ARG A 595 -14.62 -13.60 -3.52
N THR A 596 -13.92 -14.70 -3.77
CA THR A 596 -14.20 -15.99 -3.14
C THR A 596 -14.13 -15.91 -1.61
N LEU A 597 -13.18 -15.14 -1.07
CA LEU A 597 -13.03 -14.94 0.37
C LEU A 597 -14.18 -14.14 0.98
N LEU A 598 -14.58 -13.03 0.34
CA LEU A 598 -15.73 -12.22 0.76
C LEU A 598 -17.03 -13.01 0.61
N ASP A 599 -17.22 -13.67 -0.52
CA ASP A 599 -18.39 -14.52 -0.79
C ASP A 599 -18.53 -15.62 0.27
N ALA A 600 -17.43 -16.21 0.72
CA ALA A 600 -17.44 -17.23 1.77
C ALA A 600 -17.68 -16.66 3.18
N ALA A 601 -17.29 -15.41 3.43
CA ALA A 601 -17.41 -14.73 4.71
C ALA A 601 -18.77 -14.09 4.97
N PHE A 602 -19.56 -13.82 3.93
CA PHE A 602 -20.87 -13.19 4.05
C PHE A 602 -22.02 -14.17 3.74
N THR A 603 -21.95 -15.35 4.35
CA THR A 603 -22.99 -16.40 4.26
C THR A 603 -23.72 -16.58 5.60
N TYR A 604 -24.88 -17.22 5.59
CA TYR A 604 -25.56 -17.61 6.83
C TYR A 604 -24.65 -18.47 7.72
N GLU A 605 -23.94 -19.44 7.12
CA GLU A 605 -23.00 -20.31 7.81
C GLU A 605 -21.81 -19.54 8.38
N ALA A 606 -21.35 -18.49 7.70
CA ALA A 606 -20.31 -17.60 8.23
C ALA A 606 -20.81 -16.86 9.48
N GLY A 607 -22.05 -16.40 9.50
CA GLY A 607 -22.69 -15.83 10.68
C GLY A 607 -22.70 -16.79 11.88
N GLU A 608 -23.03 -18.06 11.65
CA GLU A 608 -22.95 -19.10 12.69
C GLU A 608 -21.51 -19.39 13.14
N ARG A 609 -20.54 -19.36 12.20
CA ARG A 609 -19.11 -19.47 12.55
C ARG A 609 -18.62 -18.28 13.36
N ILE A 610 -19.08 -17.06 13.08
CA ILE A 610 -18.81 -15.87 13.92
C ILE A 610 -19.37 -16.09 15.31
N MET A 611 -20.60 -16.59 15.44
CA MET A 611 -21.19 -16.92 16.75
C MET A 611 -20.40 -18.00 17.49
N SER A 612 -19.85 -18.98 16.78
CA SER A 612 -18.95 -19.98 17.35
C SER A 612 -17.62 -19.37 17.84
N VAL A 613 -17.01 -18.45 17.07
CA VAL A 613 -15.84 -17.68 17.52
C VAL A 613 -16.18 -16.83 18.74
N ALA A 614 -17.32 -16.16 18.70
CA ALA A 614 -17.81 -15.32 19.78
C ALA A 614 -17.99 -16.12 21.07
N ARG A 615 -18.68 -17.27 21.01
CA ARG A 615 -18.83 -18.21 22.14
C ARG A 615 -17.48 -18.72 22.63
N ARG A 616 -16.59 -19.11 21.71
CA ARG A 616 -15.24 -19.61 22.07
C ARG A 616 -14.45 -18.54 22.81
N ARG A 617 -14.41 -17.31 22.30
CA ARG A 617 -13.61 -16.22 22.87
C ARG A 617 -14.25 -15.64 24.12
N SER A 618 -15.57 -15.49 24.16
CA SER A 618 -16.30 -15.12 25.38
C SER A 618 -16.18 -16.19 26.48
N SER A 619 -16.02 -17.46 26.12
CA SER A 619 -15.86 -18.56 27.08
C SER A 619 -14.48 -18.66 27.76
N THR A 620 -13.45 -17.97 27.24
CA THR A 620 -12.16 -17.80 27.94
C THR A 620 -12.37 -17.07 29.28
N GLU A 621 -13.40 -16.23 29.38
CA GLU A 621 -13.74 -15.46 30.58
C GLU A 621 -14.71 -16.21 31.50
N ILE A 622 -15.57 -17.08 30.96
CA ILE A 622 -16.42 -17.97 31.75
C ILE A 622 -15.59 -19.06 32.45
N SER A 623 -14.50 -19.52 31.83
CA SER A 623 -13.57 -20.48 32.42
C SER A 623 -12.74 -19.88 33.57
N ILE A 624 -12.45 -18.58 33.53
CA ILE A 624 -11.86 -17.84 34.65
C ILE A 624 -12.87 -17.69 35.81
N ARG A 625 -14.17 -17.52 35.50
CA ARG A 625 -15.25 -17.43 36.50
C ARG A 625 -15.62 -18.73 37.21
N HIS A 626 -15.20 -19.89 36.70
CA HIS A 626 -15.47 -21.21 37.31
C HIS A 626 -14.26 -21.83 38.02
N GLY A 627 -13.18 -21.07 38.24
CA GLY A 627 -12.14 -21.44 39.19
C GLY A 627 -11.14 -22.51 38.73
N ILE A 628 -10.67 -22.45 37.48
CA ILE A 628 -9.42 -23.14 37.11
C ILE A 628 -8.28 -22.13 37.25
N ALA A 629 -7.43 -22.36 38.26
CA ALA A 629 -6.35 -21.47 38.66
C ALA A 629 -5.29 -21.29 37.54
N SER A 630 -5.11 -20.06 37.07
CA SER A 630 -3.90 -19.63 36.34
C SER A 630 -3.28 -18.45 37.08
N GLN A 631 -2.24 -18.72 37.87
CA GLN A 631 -1.61 -17.78 38.79
C GLN A 631 -0.64 -16.75 38.17
N ASP A 632 -0.46 -16.69 36.85
CA ASP A 632 0.71 -15.98 36.27
C ASP A 632 0.46 -14.98 35.13
N PHE A 633 -0.74 -14.39 35.00
CA PHE A 633 -0.93 -13.26 34.08
C PHE A 633 -1.12 -11.93 34.83
N GLY A 634 -0.21 -10.98 34.58
CA GLY A 634 -0.20 -9.63 35.14
C GLY A 634 -1.42 -8.78 34.77
N PRO A 635 -1.61 -7.61 35.42
CA PRO A 635 -2.92 -7.02 35.69
C PRO A 635 -3.57 -6.38 34.46
N LEU A 636 -4.27 -7.19 33.68
CA LEU A 636 -5.45 -6.72 32.95
C LEU A 636 -6.59 -6.68 33.98
N ARG A 637 -7.12 -5.47 34.25
CA ARG A 637 -8.35 -5.31 35.04
C ARG A 637 -9.49 -6.00 34.30
N THR A 638 -9.72 -7.26 34.61
CA THR A 638 -10.97 -7.96 34.32
C THR A 638 -12.06 -7.20 35.08
N TYR A 639 -12.89 -6.45 34.36
CA TYR A 639 -14.15 -5.97 34.91
C TYR A 639 -14.99 -7.21 35.19
N GLU A 640 -15.02 -7.65 36.44
CA GLU A 640 -16.06 -8.57 36.87
C GLU A 640 -17.40 -7.88 36.57
N LEU A 641 -18.07 -8.32 35.49
CA LEU A 641 -19.51 -8.19 35.27
C LEU A 641 -20.24 -8.91 36.42
N THR A 642 -20.15 -8.38 37.63
CA THR A 642 -20.96 -8.80 38.77
C THR A 642 -22.39 -8.62 38.27
N VAL A 643 -23.16 -9.71 38.24
CA VAL A 643 -24.62 -9.58 38.15
C VAL A 643 -24.98 -8.65 39.29
N MET A 644 -25.37 -7.41 38.98
CA MET A 644 -25.57 -6.40 40.02
C MET A 644 -26.58 -6.98 41.00
N ASP A 645 -26.17 -7.10 42.27
CA ASP A 645 -27.09 -7.48 43.33
C ASP A 645 -28.26 -6.50 43.27
N GLU A 646 -29.49 -7.00 43.15
CA GLU A 646 -30.69 -6.16 43.08
C GLU A 646 -30.80 -5.22 44.30
N ASN A 647 -30.06 -5.52 45.37
CA ASN A 647 -29.98 -4.73 46.59
C ASN A 647 -28.92 -3.61 46.54
N GLU A 648 -27.94 -3.64 45.62
CA GLU A 648 -26.96 -2.56 45.49
C GLU A 648 -27.53 -1.38 44.69
N PRO A 649 -27.31 -0.13 45.13
CA PRO A 649 -27.77 1.02 44.39
C PRO A 649 -27.12 1.04 43.00
N PRO A 650 -27.89 1.32 41.93
CA PRO A 650 -27.36 1.30 40.58
C PRO A 650 -26.17 2.25 40.44
N GLN A 651 -25.08 1.78 39.84
CA GLN A 651 -23.84 2.56 39.60
C GLN A 651 -24.12 3.93 38.93
N TYR A 652 -25.18 4.01 38.12
CA TYR A 652 -25.64 5.21 37.45
C TYR A 652 -27.12 5.46 37.79
N PRO A 653 -27.43 6.09 38.93
CA PRO A 653 -28.81 6.35 39.33
C PRO A 653 -29.44 7.42 38.42
N ILE A 654 -30.73 7.27 38.13
CA ILE A 654 -31.49 8.30 37.39
C ILE A 654 -31.71 9.48 38.34
N PRO A 655 -31.28 10.70 38.01
CA PRO A 655 -31.49 11.85 38.88
C PRO A 655 -32.98 12.07 39.16
N VAL A 656 -33.36 12.19 40.44
CA VAL A 656 -34.77 12.26 40.88
C VAL A 656 -35.54 13.37 40.18
N TYR A 657 -34.91 14.52 39.97
CA TYR A 657 -35.49 15.67 39.27
C TYR A 657 -35.77 15.43 37.77
N LEU A 658 -35.19 14.38 37.18
CA LEU A 658 -35.42 13.95 35.81
C LEU A 658 -36.35 12.73 35.71
N ALA A 659 -36.44 11.91 36.78
CA ALA A 659 -37.15 10.64 36.79
C ALA A 659 -38.67 10.76 36.55
N SER A 660 -39.29 11.85 37.02
CA SER A 660 -40.73 12.09 36.90
C SER A 660 -41.04 13.54 36.62
N GLY A 661 -41.85 13.82 35.60
CA GLY A 661 -42.33 15.17 35.29
C GLY A 661 -43.84 15.19 35.14
N CYS A 662 -44.54 15.69 36.14
CA CYS A 662 -45.97 16.03 36.03
C CYS A 662 -46.09 17.50 35.62
N ALA A 663 -45.56 17.85 34.44
CA ALA A 663 -45.80 19.19 33.89
C ALA A 663 -47.29 19.29 33.54
N ARG A 664 -47.99 20.34 34.02
CA ARG A 664 -49.43 20.54 33.77
C ARG A 664 -49.74 20.36 32.28
N GLY A 665 -50.51 19.30 31.97
CA GLY A 665 -50.96 18.98 30.61
C GLY A 665 -50.14 17.93 29.85
N GLN A 666 -49.06 17.37 30.42
CA GLN A 666 -48.38 16.21 29.81
C GLN A 666 -48.93 14.88 30.34
N GLU A 667 -49.07 13.87 29.47
CA GLU A 667 -49.44 12.52 29.88
C GLU A 667 -48.44 11.96 30.90
N ASN A 668 -48.94 11.24 31.92
CA ASN A 668 -48.10 10.58 32.92
C ASN A 668 -47.08 9.67 32.24
N PHE A 669 -45.80 10.00 32.40
CA PHE A 669 -44.66 9.22 31.93
C PHE A 669 -43.73 8.87 33.09
N VAL A 670 -43.00 7.76 32.95
CA VAL A 670 -41.98 7.32 33.91
C VAL A 670 -40.67 7.11 33.16
N ILE A 671 -39.57 7.62 33.69
CA ILE A 671 -38.24 7.28 33.19
C ILE A 671 -37.64 6.21 34.09
N GLN A 672 -37.19 5.12 33.49
CA GLN A 672 -36.64 3.97 34.19
C GLN A 672 -35.47 3.36 33.42
N ARG A 673 -34.77 2.41 34.05
CA ARG A 673 -33.83 1.55 33.33
C ARG A 673 -34.59 0.63 32.37
N GLY A 674 -34.10 0.55 31.15
CA GLY A 674 -34.68 -0.31 30.12
C GLY A 674 -34.12 -1.72 30.16
N LYS A 675 -34.78 -2.62 29.42
CA LYS A 675 -34.27 -3.95 29.09
C LYS A 675 -33.90 -3.98 27.61
N ALA A 676 -32.98 -4.85 27.19
CA ALA A 676 -32.61 -4.92 25.78
C ALA A 676 -33.83 -5.21 24.89
N ALA A 677 -34.72 -6.12 25.32
CA ALA A 677 -35.92 -6.48 24.56
C ALA A 677 -36.88 -5.30 24.31
N THR A 678 -37.21 -4.52 25.35
CA THR A 678 -38.14 -3.39 25.25
C THR A 678 -37.53 -2.19 24.51
N ALA A 679 -36.24 -1.97 24.71
CA ALA A 679 -35.51 -0.94 23.98
C ALA A 679 -35.37 -1.30 22.50
N LEU A 680 -35.19 -2.57 22.18
CA LEU A 680 -35.05 -3.05 20.81
C LEU A 680 -36.32 -2.83 20.00
N GLU A 681 -37.49 -3.15 20.54
CA GLU A 681 -38.78 -2.88 19.88
C GLU A 681 -38.92 -1.38 19.53
N THR A 682 -38.59 -0.50 20.46
CA THR A 682 -38.68 0.95 20.27
C THR A 682 -37.66 1.46 19.24
N ILE A 683 -36.43 0.95 19.30
CA ILE A 683 -35.35 1.30 18.36
C ILE A 683 -35.65 0.77 16.96
N GLU A 684 -36.15 -0.46 16.85
CA GLU A 684 -36.54 -1.05 15.58
C GLU A 684 -37.58 -0.17 14.89
N ILE A 685 -38.67 0.20 15.59
CA ILE A 685 -39.70 1.08 15.02
C ILE A 685 -39.11 2.43 14.56
N ALA A 686 -38.25 3.04 15.38
CA ALA A 686 -37.67 4.35 15.08
C ALA A 686 -36.69 4.31 13.89
N PHE A 687 -35.83 3.30 13.81
CA PHE A 687 -34.76 3.20 12.81
C PHE A 687 -35.17 2.48 11.53
N ASN A 688 -36.28 1.74 11.55
CA ASN A 688 -36.75 1.00 10.41
C ASN A 688 -37.58 1.85 9.42
N GLY A 689 -37.60 3.18 9.55
CA GLY A 689 -38.17 4.09 8.55
C GLY A 689 -39.62 4.54 8.81
N HIS A 690 -40.18 4.24 9.98
CA HIS A 690 -41.47 4.78 10.44
C HIS A 690 -41.37 6.16 11.11
N GLY A 691 -40.16 6.74 11.12
CA GLY A 691 -39.87 8.05 11.69
C GLY A 691 -38.71 7.94 12.68
N GLY A 692 -37.54 8.38 12.24
CA GLY A 692 -36.42 8.69 13.10
C GLY A 692 -36.67 9.98 13.90
N PHE A 693 -35.62 10.58 14.42
CA PHE A 693 -35.75 11.79 15.24
C PHE A 693 -36.41 12.93 14.47
N GLY A 694 -37.49 13.50 15.02
CA GLY A 694 -38.17 14.67 14.43
C GLY A 694 -39.15 14.37 13.29
N GLY A 695 -39.54 13.12 13.07
CA GLY A 695 -40.59 12.74 12.11
C GLY A 695 -40.07 12.39 10.70
N SER A 696 -38.76 12.49 10.46
CA SER A 696 -38.10 12.05 9.22
C SER A 696 -37.41 10.71 9.39
N LYS A 697 -37.29 9.91 8.32
CA LYS A 697 -36.54 8.64 8.33
C LYS A 697 -35.09 8.88 8.75
N GLU A 698 -34.49 7.94 9.49
CA GLU A 698 -33.05 8.02 9.80
C GLU A 698 -32.22 7.75 8.53
N PRO A 699 -31.57 8.76 7.93
CA PRO A 699 -30.95 8.63 6.62
C PRO A 699 -29.85 7.58 6.57
N LEU A 700 -29.09 7.40 7.66
CA LEU A 700 -27.99 6.45 7.71
C LEU A 700 -28.45 5.01 7.61
N ILE A 701 -29.39 4.62 8.47
CA ILE A 701 -29.93 3.26 8.49
C ILE A 701 -30.83 3.01 7.28
N ASP A 702 -31.60 4.00 6.82
CA ASP A 702 -32.39 3.86 5.60
C ASP A 702 -31.51 3.74 4.35
N TRP A 703 -30.42 4.51 4.25
CA TRP A 703 -29.44 4.35 3.18
C TRP A 703 -28.83 2.95 3.20
N MET A 704 -28.42 2.45 4.36
CA MET A 704 -27.82 1.13 4.48
C MET A 704 -28.80 -0.01 4.13
N LEU A 705 -30.05 0.07 4.60
CA LEU A 705 -31.01 -1.05 4.53
C LEU A 705 -32.05 -0.94 3.40
N SER A 706 -32.15 0.21 2.72
CA SER A 706 -33.07 0.39 1.58
C SER A 706 -32.92 -0.65 0.46
N PRO A 707 -31.73 -1.24 0.16
CA PRO A 707 -31.64 -2.32 -0.83
C PRO A 707 -32.37 -3.61 -0.44
N ILE A 708 -32.62 -3.85 0.85
CA ILE A 708 -33.33 -5.04 1.32
C ILE A 708 -34.81 -4.96 0.93
N GLY A 709 -35.43 -3.79 1.16
CA GLY A 709 -36.86 -3.60 0.97
C GLY A 709 -37.43 -2.39 1.73
N PRO A 710 -38.77 -2.22 1.69
CA PRO A 710 -39.46 -1.18 2.44
C PRO A 710 -39.30 -1.37 3.97
N PRO A 711 -39.55 -0.33 4.78
CA PRO A 711 -39.59 -0.39 6.25
C PRO A 711 -40.18 -1.68 6.83
N ASP A 712 -41.39 -2.07 6.41
CA ASP A 712 -42.07 -3.22 7.00
C ASP A 712 -41.54 -4.60 6.57
N ASP A 713 -40.52 -4.67 5.71
CA ASP A 713 -39.94 -5.93 5.28
C ASP A 713 -39.35 -6.71 6.48
N PRO A 714 -39.77 -7.96 6.72
CA PRO A 714 -39.30 -8.75 7.87
C PRO A 714 -37.77 -8.97 7.84
N ARG A 715 -37.16 -9.01 6.65
CA ARG A 715 -35.70 -9.13 6.50
C ARG A 715 -34.99 -7.88 6.98
N ARG A 716 -35.59 -6.71 6.74
CA ARG A 716 -35.09 -5.42 7.20
C ARG A 716 -35.17 -5.31 8.72
N LYS A 717 -36.29 -5.75 9.32
CA LYS A 717 -36.46 -5.87 10.78
C LYS A 717 -35.40 -6.79 11.39
N ALA A 718 -35.20 -7.97 10.80
CA ALA A 718 -34.15 -8.90 11.24
C ALA A 718 -32.74 -8.29 11.14
N ALA A 719 -32.44 -7.52 10.09
CA ALA A 719 -31.18 -6.81 9.96
C ALA A 719 -31.00 -5.76 11.07
N VAL A 720 -32.01 -4.92 11.33
CA VAL A 720 -32.00 -3.93 12.43
C VAL A 720 -31.81 -4.62 13.79
N HIS A 721 -32.53 -5.72 14.02
CA HIS A 721 -32.39 -6.54 15.23
C HIS A 721 -30.97 -7.08 15.40
N SER A 722 -30.34 -7.58 14.33
CA SER A 722 -28.97 -8.08 14.37
C SER A 722 -27.90 -7.00 14.59
N ILE A 723 -28.19 -5.75 14.21
CA ILE A 723 -27.30 -4.60 14.42
C ILE A 723 -27.40 -4.12 15.88
N PHE A 724 -28.62 -3.88 16.37
CA PHE A 724 -28.81 -3.24 17.69
C PHE A 724 -28.94 -4.23 18.85
N GLY A 725 -29.32 -5.48 18.60
CA GLY A 725 -29.47 -6.52 19.63
C GLY A 725 -28.21 -6.73 20.48
N PRO A 726 -27.03 -6.96 19.88
CA PRO A 726 -25.78 -7.06 20.62
C PRO A 726 -25.45 -5.78 21.41
N LEU A 727 -25.62 -4.60 20.80
CA LEU A 727 -25.39 -3.31 21.44
C LEU A 727 -26.25 -3.13 22.70
N LEU A 728 -27.55 -3.42 22.58
CA LEU A 728 -28.50 -3.32 23.67
C LEU A 728 -28.21 -4.33 24.76
N THR A 729 -27.94 -5.59 24.41
CA THR A 729 -27.62 -6.62 25.40
C THR A 729 -26.37 -6.25 26.21
N CYS A 730 -25.37 -5.68 25.53
CA CYS A 730 -24.20 -5.14 26.19
C CYS A 730 -24.59 -3.99 27.14
N ALA A 731 -25.32 -2.98 26.67
CA ALA A 731 -25.75 -1.86 27.51
C ALA A 731 -26.62 -2.28 28.71
N GLU A 732 -27.46 -3.31 28.56
CA GLU A 732 -28.27 -3.89 29.65
C GLU A 732 -27.37 -4.46 30.76
N SER A 733 -26.30 -5.17 30.39
CA SER A 733 -25.34 -5.72 31.36
C SER A 733 -24.60 -4.66 32.19
N TYR A 734 -24.51 -3.41 31.70
CA TYR A 734 -23.99 -2.26 32.44
C TYR A 734 -25.09 -1.39 33.07
N GLY A 735 -26.37 -1.73 32.84
CA GLY A 735 -27.52 -0.97 33.31
C GLY A 735 -27.59 0.45 32.74
N THR A 736 -27.09 0.65 31.51
CA THR A 736 -26.99 1.96 30.85
C THR A 736 -28.03 2.16 29.74
N ILE A 737 -29.08 1.33 29.73
CA ILE A 737 -30.30 1.56 28.94
C ILE A 737 -31.26 2.42 29.75
N LEU A 738 -31.75 3.50 29.15
CA LEU A 738 -32.79 4.36 29.69
C LEU A 738 -34.03 4.30 28.81
N GLU A 739 -35.21 4.21 29.44
CA GLU A 739 -36.50 4.19 28.75
C GLU A 739 -37.46 5.23 29.32
N VAL A 740 -38.27 5.81 28.45
CA VAL A 740 -39.47 6.56 28.84
C VAL A 740 -40.69 5.68 28.58
N ARG A 741 -41.49 5.41 29.61
CA ARG A 741 -42.76 4.68 29.47
C ARG A 741 -43.95 5.60 29.64
N VAL A 742 -44.92 5.46 28.74
CA VAL A 742 -46.19 6.20 28.75
C VAL A 742 -47.32 5.18 28.69
N LYS A 743 -48.16 5.12 29.73
CA LYS A 743 -49.25 4.12 29.83
C LYS A 743 -48.78 2.68 29.60
N GLY A 744 -47.58 2.35 30.09
CA GLY A 744 -46.98 1.01 29.95
C GLY A 744 -46.26 0.74 28.63
N VAL A 745 -46.38 1.61 27.63
CA VAL A 745 -45.68 1.50 26.34
C VAL A 745 -44.33 2.21 26.42
N THR A 746 -43.27 1.61 25.88
CA THR A 746 -41.96 2.26 25.78
C THR A 746 -42.00 3.31 24.65
N ALA A 747 -42.08 4.57 25.04
CA ALA A 747 -42.21 5.71 24.14
C ALA A 747 -40.87 6.19 23.59
N ALA A 748 -39.79 5.99 24.33
CA ALA A 748 -38.43 6.31 23.90
C ALA A 748 -37.41 5.43 24.62
N SER A 749 -36.29 5.16 23.96
CA SER A 749 -35.16 4.38 24.49
C SER A 749 -33.85 5.05 24.13
N CYS A 750 -32.89 5.02 25.05
CA CYS A 750 -31.53 5.53 24.87
C CYS A 750 -30.56 4.50 25.44
N LEU A 751 -29.57 4.09 24.67
CA LEU A 751 -28.48 3.26 25.15
C LEU A 751 -27.19 4.06 25.12
N CYS A 752 -26.42 3.96 26.20
CA CYS A 752 -25.15 4.64 26.34
C CYS A 752 -24.10 3.75 27.00
N TYR A 753 -22.85 4.17 26.95
CA TYR A 753 -21.71 3.40 27.45
C TYR A 753 -20.77 4.31 28.21
N HIS A 754 -20.34 3.83 29.37
CA HIS A 754 -19.37 4.52 30.21
C HIS A 754 -17.96 4.47 29.61
N PRO A 755 -17.16 5.55 29.73
CA PRO A 755 -15.81 5.68 29.20
C PRO A 755 -14.85 4.54 29.57
N GLU A 756 -14.86 4.11 30.84
CA GLU A 756 -13.97 3.04 31.29
C GLU A 756 -14.40 1.65 30.83
N GLY A 757 -15.64 1.50 30.35
CA GLY A 757 -16.13 0.26 29.74
C GLY A 757 -15.76 0.15 28.27
N LEU A 758 -15.06 1.13 27.69
CA LEU A 758 -14.67 1.16 26.29
C LEU A 758 -13.28 0.56 26.14
N GLU A 759 -13.13 -0.57 25.46
CA GLU A 759 -11.81 -1.15 25.20
C GLU A 759 -10.95 -0.15 24.42
N ASN A 760 -9.99 0.48 25.10
CA ASN A 760 -9.16 1.55 24.54
C ASN A 760 -9.94 2.68 23.83
N GLY A 761 -11.13 3.02 24.35
CA GLY A 761 -11.95 4.09 23.76
C GLY A 761 -12.78 3.66 22.54
N ALA A 762 -12.96 2.36 22.27
CA ALA A 762 -13.95 1.84 21.32
C ALA A 762 -15.17 1.25 22.06
N ILE A 763 -16.38 1.47 21.54
CA ILE A 763 -17.63 0.98 22.17
C ILE A 763 -17.70 -0.52 22.18
N MET A 764 -17.20 -1.09 21.09
CA MET A 764 -17.24 -2.50 20.77
C MET A 764 -16.33 -2.66 19.55
N GLU A 765 -15.01 -2.62 19.75
CA GLU A 765 -14.08 -2.78 18.62
C GLU A 765 -14.38 -4.13 17.96
N VAL A 766 -14.63 -4.15 16.66
CA VAL A 766 -14.97 -5.40 15.98
C VAL A 766 -13.88 -6.45 16.23
N GLY A 767 -14.29 -7.62 16.69
CA GLY A 767 -13.37 -8.68 17.08
C GLY A 767 -12.75 -8.57 18.47
N SER A 768 -13.23 -7.64 19.31
CA SER A 768 -12.84 -7.52 20.71
C SER A 768 -13.62 -8.46 21.63
N ASP A 769 -13.19 -8.57 22.89
CA ASP A 769 -13.84 -9.43 23.87
C ASP A 769 -15.25 -8.95 24.18
N ARG A 770 -15.46 -7.62 24.26
CA ARG A 770 -16.79 -7.03 24.42
C ARG A 770 -17.69 -7.27 23.22
N TYR A 771 -17.16 -7.22 22.00
CA TYR A 771 -17.91 -7.56 20.78
C TYR A 771 -18.35 -9.02 20.79
N TYR A 772 -17.45 -9.94 21.15
CA TYR A 772 -17.79 -11.36 21.24
C TYR A 772 -18.75 -11.67 22.39
N TYR A 773 -18.62 -10.99 23.52
CA TYR A 773 -19.56 -11.09 24.64
C TYR A 773 -20.96 -10.65 24.21
N SER A 774 -21.08 -9.49 23.56
CA SER A 774 -22.38 -8.94 23.15
C SER A 774 -23.10 -9.84 22.14
N LEU A 775 -22.36 -10.39 21.17
CA LEU A 775 -22.88 -11.40 20.25
C LEU A 775 -23.34 -12.64 21.02
N THR A 776 -22.50 -13.17 21.92
CA THR A 776 -22.81 -14.39 22.67
C THR A 776 -24.07 -14.25 23.51
N VAL A 777 -24.20 -13.17 24.28
CA VAL A 777 -25.34 -12.98 25.20
C VAL A 777 -26.62 -12.63 24.44
N SER A 778 -26.53 -11.84 23.37
CA SER A 778 -27.72 -11.51 22.57
C SER A 778 -28.27 -12.73 21.81
N GLY A 779 -27.42 -13.73 21.54
CA GLY A 779 -27.76 -14.86 20.68
C GLY A 779 -28.05 -14.47 19.23
N ALA A 780 -27.87 -13.19 18.88
CA ALA A 780 -28.16 -12.66 17.56
C ALA A 780 -26.92 -12.79 16.69
N ALA A 781 -26.94 -13.76 15.77
CA ALA A 781 -25.96 -13.80 14.69
C ALA A 781 -25.96 -12.45 13.95
N PRO A 782 -24.82 -11.99 13.42
CA PRO A 782 -24.75 -10.75 12.64
C PRO A 782 -25.42 -10.97 11.27
N ILE A 783 -26.76 -11.03 11.26
CA ILE A 783 -27.59 -11.32 10.07
C ILE A 783 -27.36 -10.30 8.96
N TYR A 784 -26.94 -9.07 9.28
CA TYR A 784 -26.49 -8.09 8.29
C TYR A 784 -25.31 -8.56 7.43
N MET A 785 -24.57 -9.60 7.86
CA MET A 785 -23.53 -10.27 7.09
C MET A 785 -24.05 -11.41 6.21
N ASN A 786 -25.34 -11.74 6.26
CA ASN A 786 -25.94 -12.75 5.40
C ASN A 786 -26.30 -12.12 4.05
N ARG A 787 -25.51 -12.44 3.02
CA ARG A 787 -25.72 -11.94 1.66
C ARG A 787 -27.03 -12.38 1.03
N ASP A 788 -27.48 -13.58 1.32
CA ASP A 788 -28.73 -14.10 0.74
C ASP A 788 -29.95 -13.35 1.32
N LEU A 789 -29.84 -12.90 2.57
CA LEU A 789 -30.91 -12.14 3.22
C LEU A 789 -30.88 -10.65 2.86
N CYS A 790 -29.71 -10.02 2.96
CA CYS A 790 -29.56 -8.57 2.84
C CYS A 790 -29.23 -8.10 1.41
N GLY A 791 -28.77 -9.00 0.54
CA GLY A 791 -28.29 -8.66 -0.80
C GLY A 791 -26.88 -8.04 -0.80
N PRO A 792 -26.21 -8.05 -1.96
CA PRO A 792 -24.82 -7.57 -2.08
C PRO A 792 -24.67 -6.07 -1.83
N GLN A 793 -25.65 -5.25 -2.24
CA GLN A 793 -25.59 -3.80 -2.09
C GLN A 793 -25.62 -3.36 -0.62
N THR A 794 -26.43 -3.99 0.22
CA THR A 794 -26.44 -3.68 1.66
C THR A 794 -25.12 -4.05 2.33
N ILE A 795 -24.52 -5.18 1.95
CA ILE A 795 -23.20 -5.57 2.47
C ILE A 795 -22.13 -4.56 2.08
N GLN A 796 -22.07 -4.16 0.80
CA GLN A 796 -21.13 -3.13 0.35
C GLN A 796 -21.32 -1.81 1.10
N ARG A 797 -22.57 -1.38 1.31
CA ARG A 797 -22.88 -0.17 2.08
C ARG A 797 -22.45 -0.29 3.54
N PHE A 798 -22.68 -1.44 4.17
CA PHE A 798 -22.24 -1.69 5.55
C PHE A 798 -20.72 -1.72 5.67
N VAL A 799 -20.03 -2.44 4.77
CA VAL A 799 -18.56 -2.50 4.75
C VAL A 799 -17.97 -1.10 4.52
N GLY A 800 -18.51 -0.35 3.55
CA GLY A 800 -18.11 1.04 3.30
C GLY A 800 -18.35 1.94 4.51
N LEU A 801 -19.49 1.78 5.19
CA LEU A 801 -19.80 2.49 6.42
C LEU A 801 -18.74 2.26 7.52
N MET A 802 -18.35 1.00 7.73
CA MET A 802 -17.38 0.60 8.75
C MET A 802 -15.95 1.04 8.40
N GLN A 803 -15.60 1.07 7.10
CA GLN A 803 -14.26 1.43 6.63
C GLN A 803 -14.04 2.95 6.54
N ASP A 804 -15.00 3.69 5.99
CA ASP A 804 -14.79 5.08 5.56
C ASP A 804 -15.03 6.11 6.66
N ILE A 805 -15.91 5.84 7.64
CA ILE A 805 -16.31 6.86 8.61
C ILE A 805 -15.19 7.16 9.62
N GLN A 806 -14.21 6.28 9.84
CA GLN A 806 -13.09 6.52 10.78
C GLN A 806 -13.52 7.05 12.18
N TRP A 807 -14.77 6.82 12.58
CA TRP A 807 -15.37 7.27 13.84
C TRP A 807 -14.54 6.85 15.06
N ASP A 808 -14.08 5.60 15.11
CA ASP A 808 -13.19 5.10 16.16
C ASP A 808 -11.88 5.90 16.25
N THR A 809 -11.26 6.20 15.10
CA THR A 809 -10.04 7.02 15.05
C THR A 809 -10.32 8.42 15.58
N LYS A 810 -11.40 9.05 15.12
CA LYS A 810 -11.80 10.39 15.54
C LYS A 810 -12.12 10.45 17.02
N ARG A 811 -12.83 9.46 17.53
CA ARG A 811 -13.15 9.33 18.95
C ARG A 811 -11.90 9.19 19.81
N LYS A 812 -10.94 8.36 19.39
CA LYS A 812 -9.65 8.18 20.10
C LYS A 812 -8.84 9.48 20.22
N GLU A 813 -9.02 10.44 19.32
CA GLU A 813 -8.38 11.77 19.41
C GLU A 813 -8.85 12.59 20.62
N TYR A 814 -10.05 12.32 21.16
CA TYR A 814 -10.65 13.06 22.28
C TYR A 814 -10.49 12.37 23.64
N GLY A 815 -9.90 11.17 23.68
CA GLY A 815 -9.72 10.41 24.91
C GLY A 815 -11.00 9.73 25.41
N PRO A 816 -11.02 9.30 26.69
CA PRO A 816 -12.18 8.61 27.27
C PRO A 816 -13.38 9.55 27.41
N MET A 817 -14.52 9.14 26.87
CA MET A 817 -15.78 9.89 26.90
C MET A 817 -16.97 8.95 27.10
N TRP A 818 -18.06 9.46 27.68
CA TRP A 818 -19.37 8.82 27.57
C TRP A 818 -19.79 8.72 26.10
N TYR A 819 -20.48 7.65 25.76
CA TYR A 819 -21.01 7.48 24.41
C TYR A 819 -22.47 7.14 24.40
N ILE A 820 -23.24 7.84 23.57
CA ILE A 820 -24.62 7.49 23.25
C ILE A 820 -24.63 6.73 21.93
N GLY A 821 -24.91 5.43 21.99
CA GLY A 821 -24.90 4.58 20.80
C GLY A 821 -26.18 4.62 19.99
N CYS A 822 -27.32 4.83 20.64
CA CYS A 822 -28.59 4.92 19.95
C CYS A 822 -29.64 5.63 20.80
N VAL A 823 -30.48 6.43 20.15
CA VAL A 823 -31.68 7.01 20.75
C VAL A 823 -32.84 6.85 19.79
N GLY A 824 -33.85 6.08 20.20
CA GLY A 824 -35.10 5.89 19.47
C GLY A 824 -36.26 6.56 20.18
N VAL A 825 -37.14 7.23 19.44
CA VAL A 825 -38.43 7.72 19.95
C VAL A 825 -39.53 7.18 19.06
N HIS A 826 -40.47 6.45 19.65
CA HIS A 826 -41.59 5.88 18.93
C HIS A 826 -42.39 6.99 18.22
N PRO A 827 -42.77 6.83 16.93
CA PRO A 827 -43.40 7.87 16.11
C PRO A 827 -44.57 8.61 16.79
N ASN A 828 -45.50 7.88 17.40
CA ASN A 828 -46.66 8.44 18.11
C ASN A 828 -46.31 9.33 19.33
N TYR A 829 -45.06 9.31 19.79
CA TYR A 829 -44.59 10.03 20.97
C TYR A 829 -43.52 11.10 20.64
N GLN A 830 -43.26 11.34 19.36
CA GLN A 830 -42.35 12.38 18.91
C GLN A 830 -42.91 13.79 19.20
N GLY A 831 -42.02 14.79 19.23
CA GLY A 831 -42.39 16.17 19.58
C GLY A 831 -42.66 16.42 21.07
N ARG A 832 -42.70 15.38 21.91
CA ARG A 832 -42.99 15.48 23.36
C ARG A 832 -41.76 15.72 24.24
N GLY A 833 -40.57 15.75 23.65
CA GLY A 833 -39.30 15.98 24.36
C GLY A 833 -38.73 14.77 25.10
N TYR A 834 -39.28 13.56 24.93
CA TYR A 834 -38.80 12.36 25.62
C TYR A 834 -37.34 12.02 25.31
N GLY A 835 -36.92 12.10 24.04
CA GLY A 835 -35.52 11.92 23.67
C GLY A 835 -34.57 12.91 24.36
N LYS A 836 -34.98 14.20 24.48
CA LYS A 836 -34.19 15.21 25.21
C LYS A 836 -34.03 14.85 26.70
N LYS A 837 -35.08 14.31 27.32
CA LYS A 837 -35.03 13.89 28.74
C LYS A 837 -34.02 12.77 28.94
N LEU A 838 -34.00 11.76 28.06
CA LEU A 838 -33.03 10.67 28.11
C LEU A 838 -31.59 11.18 27.94
N ILE A 839 -31.36 12.04 26.95
CA ILE A 839 -30.04 12.66 26.72
C ILE A 839 -29.57 13.48 27.92
N ASN A 840 -30.46 14.23 28.58
CA ASN A 840 -30.11 15.01 29.76
C ASN A 840 -29.67 14.14 30.95
N ILE A 841 -30.18 12.90 31.06
CA ILE A 841 -29.74 11.96 32.10
C ILE A 841 -28.31 11.49 31.81
N VAL A 842 -28.01 11.10 30.57
CA VAL A 842 -26.66 10.70 30.17
C VAL A 842 -25.68 11.88 30.33
N ALA A 843 -26.11 13.09 30.00
CA ALA A 843 -25.34 14.30 30.24
C ALA A 843 -25.04 14.52 31.74
N ALA A 844 -26.01 14.28 32.63
CA ALA A 844 -25.79 14.36 34.07
C ALA A 844 -24.83 13.28 34.58
N TRP A 845 -24.84 12.07 34.01
CA TRP A 845 -23.86 11.04 34.31
C TRP A 845 -22.45 11.45 33.84
N ALA A 846 -22.34 12.00 32.64
CA ALA A 846 -21.10 12.52 32.10
C ALA A 846 -20.53 13.67 32.95
N ASP A 847 -21.39 14.60 33.39
CA ASP A 847 -21.01 15.71 34.28
C ASP A 847 -20.53 15.21 35.65
N ARG A 848 -21.22 14.22 36.22
CA ARG A 848 -20.82 13.57 37.49
C ARG A 848 -19.44 12.93 37.40
N ASP A 849 -19.15 12.28 36.28
CA ASP A 849 -17.89 11.57 36.07
C ASP A 849 -16.77 12.51 35.58
N CYS A 850 -17.04 13.81 35.41
CA CYS A 850 -16.14 14.81 34.84
C CYS A 850 -15.60 14.39 33.46
N MET A 851 -16.43 13.75 32.64
CA MET A 851 -16.05 13.26 31.31
C MET A 851 -16.99 13.80 30.24
N ASP A 852 -16.43 14.14 29.08
CA ASP A 852 -17.24 14.59 27.95
C ASP A 852 -18.15 13.47 27.43
N CYS A 853 -19.21 13.85 26.70
CA CYS A 853 -20.12 12.91 26.06
C CYS A 853 -20.09 13.05 24.54
N TYR A 854 -20.03 11.93 23.85
CA TYR A 854 -19.79 11.79 22.42
C TYR A 854 -20.94 10.98 21.79
N LEU A 855 -21.28 11.28 20.54
CA LEU A 855 -22.25 10.53 19.74
C LEU A 855 -22.03 10.74 18.24
N GLU A 856 -22.57 9.84 17.42
CA GLU A 856 -22.74 10.06 15.99
C GLU A 856 -24.20 10.23 15.60
N CYS A 857 -24.45 11.02 14.56
CA CYS A 857 -25.78 11.20 14.01
C CYS A 857 -25.76 11.62 12.54
N SER A 858 -26.87 11.38 11.85
CA SER A 858 -27.13 11.95 10.53
C SER A 858 -27.41 13.47 10.59
N GLU A 859 -27.28 14.13 9.43
CA GLU A 859 -27.45 15.59 9.30
C GLU A 859 -28.77 16.11 9.88
N VAL A 860 -29.87 15.36 9.66
CA VAL A 860 -31.22 15.73 10.10
C VAL A 860 -31.36 15.81 11.62
N ASN A 861 -30.48 15.13 12.37
CA ASN A 861 -30.52 15.07 13.83
C ASN A 861 -29.66 16.13 14.53
N ILE A 862 -28.78 16.83 13.80
CA ILE A 862 -27.90 17.86 14.37
C ILE A 862 -28.68 18.91 15.17
N PRO A 863 -29.80 19.49 14.68
CA PRO A 863 -30.53 20.52 15.44
C PRO A 863 -31.07 20.02 16.79
N PHE A 864 -31.38 18.72 16.89
CA PHE A 864 -31.82 18.12 18.16
C PHE A 864 -30.67 18.07 19.17
N TYR A 865 -29.50 17.56 18.76
CA TYR A 865 -28.35 17.42 19.65
C TYR A 865 -27.74 18.77 20.03
N VAL A 866 -27.77 19.77 19.15
CA VAL A 866 -27.40 21.16 19.49
C VAL A 866 -28.28 21.70 20.63
N LYS A 867 -29.60 21.45 20.59
CA LYS A 867 -30.52 21.83 21.69
C LYS A 867 -30.26 21.06 23.00
N CYS A 868 -29.48 19.99 22.95
CA CYS A 868 -29.02 19.21 24.09
C CYS A 868 -27.60 19.58 24.54
N GLY A 869 -26.99 20.62 23.94
CA GLY A 869 -25.66 21.13 24.32
C GLY A 869 -24.48 20.46 23.59
N TYR A 870 -24.74 19.63 22.59
CA TYR A 870 -23.68 19.03 21.77
C TYR A 870 -23.23 20.01 20.67
N LYS A 871 -21.95 19.92 20.32
CA LYS A 871 -21.34 20.66 19.21
C LYS A 871 -20.89 19.67 18.14
N ASN A 872 -21.18 19.97 16.89
CA ASN A 872 -20.62 19.22 15.77
C ASN A 872 -19.12 19.52 15.68
N ILE A 873 -18.29 18.48 15.76
CA ILE A 873 -16.84 18.60 15.73
C ILE A 873 -16.24 17.97 14.46
N TRP A 874 -16.97 17.09 13.77
CA TRP A 874 -16.48 16.39 12.60
C TRP A 874 -17.61 15.85 11.72
N ARG A 875 -17.34 15.77 10.41
CA ARG A 875 -18.23 15.20 9.38
C ARG A 875 -17.46 14.17 8.56
N GLY A 876 -18.08 13.03 8.32
CA GLY A 876 -17.64 12.01 7.38
C GLY A 876 -18.69 11.77 6.31
N ASP A 877 -18.23 11.58 5.09
CA ASP A 877 -19.08 11.22 3.97
C ASP A 877 -18.69 9.82 3.48
N VAL A 878 -19.67 8.94 3.28
CA VAL A 878 -19.48 7.60 2.70
C VAL A 878 -20.14 7.59 1.33
N THR A 879 -19.42 7.16 0.30
CA THR A 879 -19.95 7.10 -1.07
C THR A 879 -19.76 5.70 -1.65
N ILE A 880 -20.86 5.00 -1.90
CA ILE A 880 -20.87 3.63 -2.47
C ILE A 880 -21.82 3.61 -3.66
N GLU A 881 -21.33 3.19 -4.82
CA GLU A 881 -22.10 3.03 -6.07
C GLU A 881 -22.94 4.29 -6.45
N GLY A 882 -22.35 5.48 -6.33
CA GLY A 882 -23.04 6.75 -6.65
C GLY A 882 -24.07 7.20 -5.60
N SER A 883 -24.27 6.43 -4.53
CA SER A 883 -25.06 6.84 -3.37
C SER A 883 -24.15 7.38 -2.28
N LYS A 884 -24.56 8.48 -1.63
CA LYS A 884 -23.78 9.17 -0.59
C LYS A 884 -24.57 9.32 0.69
N VAL A 885 -23.94 9.08 1.84
CA VAL A 885 -24.49 9.40 3.15
C VAL A 885 -23.48 10.17 3.98
N SER A 886 -23.95 11.13 4.77
CA SER A 886 -23.10 11.92 5.68
C SER A 886 -23.39 11.52 7.13
N ASN A 887 -22.33 11.34 7.90
CA ASN A 887 -22.39 11.09 9.34
C ASN A 887 -21.63 12.18 10.08
N PHE A 888 -22.15 12.58 11.24
CA PHE A 888 -21.62 13.69 12.02
C PHE A 888 -21.27 13.20 13.41
N VAL A 889 -20.11 13.63 13.87
CA VAL A 889 -19.66 13.39 15.23
C VAL A 889 -19.94 14.64 16.06
N MET A 890 -20.63 14.44 17.18
CA MET A 890 -21.00 15.50 18.09
C MET A 890 -20.49 15.25 19.50
N VAL A 891 -19.96 16.29 20.13
CA VAL A 891 -19.43 16.23 21.50
C VAL A 891 -20.09 17.29 22.38
N ARG A 892 -20.51 16.89 23.57
CA ARG A 892 -20.89 17.76 24.68
C ARG A 892 -19.77 17.74 25.70
N LYS A 893 -19.21 18.92 26.00
CA LYS A 893 -18.28 19.09 27.12
C LYS A 893 -19.02 18.87 28.44
N HIS A 894 -18.38 18.18 29.37
CA HIS A 894 -18.91 18.10 30.73
C HIS A 894 -18.99 19.50 31.35
N GLN A 895 -20.01 19.71 32.17
CA GLN A 895 -20.14 20.90 32.99
C GLN A 895 -19.56 20.57 34.35
N GLY A 896 -18.34 21.03 34.61
CA GLY A 896 -17.75 20.92 35.94
C GLY A 896 -18.65 21.60 36.98
N GLN A 897 -18.70 21.06 38.18
CA GLN A 897 -19.07 21.88 39.34
C GLN A 897 -17.90 22.84 39.56
N GLU A 898 -18.03 24.09 39.08
CA GLU A 898 -17.18 25.18 39.56
C GLU A 898 -17.32 25.38 41.07
#